data_AF-A0A7U0N9X3-F1
#
_entry.id   AF-A0A7U0N9X3-F1
#
_cell.length_a   1.000
_cell.length_b   1.000
_cell.length_c   1.000
_cell.angle_alpha   90.00
_cell.angle_beta   90.00
_cell.angle_gamma   90.00
#
_symmetry.space_group_name_H-M   'P 1'
#
loop_
_entity.id
_entity.type
_entity.pdbx_description
1 polymer ?
#
loop_
_entity_poly.entity_id
_entity_poly.type
_entity_poly.pdbx_seq_one_letter_code
_entity_poly.pdbx_strand_id
1 'polypeptide(L)'
;MATQEKQLDVICLGRIAVDFYAQQIGARLEDASTFSKYLGGSSGNVAYGTAIQGLKSGMLARVGDEHMGRFLREELQRVGADTQSLITDPQRLTGLVILGIKDQETFPLIFYRENCADMALTPDDIDESYIASSRALAITGTHLSHPNTRAAVLKALEYARRHGLRTALDIDYRPVLWGLTSLGDGETRFVESEKVTRELQEVLHHFDLIVGTEEEFHIAGGSTDTLTALKNVRKATQATLVCKRGAQGCSVFEGEIAADWQQVKLHSGVRVEVLNVLGAGDAFMSGLLRGYLNDEGWDQACRYANACGALVVSRHGCAPAMPSKQELDDYLQREQQVKRPDRDERLNHLHRVTTRKQQWPELCVFAFDHRKQLVDMAREANVSEERIPKLKTLLLTAAQQAAEAAGLQGNSGILADTTYGQAALNEITGQGWWIGRPVELPGSRPLRLEHGNIGSQLIDWPQEHVVKCLVFYHPHDAVELRREQDELISDVYRGCCKSGHELLLEVILPESNADKNESYYLEMLQHFYQLGIKPDWWKLPPLSAEHWQQVGALIDANDPHCRGVLILGLDSPEETLKAGFAAAADARWVKGFAVGRTIFGQPSRRWLQGELDDAALIEQVKQKYLTLIGFWRQYRPTPHQH
;
A
#
# COMPACT_ATOMS: atom_id res chain seq x y z
N MET A 1 -39.09 13.64 -1.49
CA MET A 1 -38.44 13.54 -0.17
C MET A 1 -36.99 13.91 -0.40
N ALA A 2 -36.43 14.84 0.39
CA ALA A 2 -35.01 15.17 0.29
C ALA A 2 -34.22 13.86 0.52
N THR A 3 -33.47 13.42 -0.50
CA THR A 3 -32.53 12.31 -0.38
C THR A 3 -31.52 12.72 0.69
N GLN A 4 -31.70 12.19 1.89
CA GLN A 4 -30.77 12.39 2.98
C GLN A 4 -29.43 11.84 2.51
N GLU A 5 -28.43 12.72 2.35
CA GLU A 5 -27.11 12.34 1.89
C GLU A 5 -26.55 11.32 2.88
N LYS A 6 -26.43 10.06 2.44
CA LYS A 6 -25.89 8.95 3.23
C LYS A 6 -24.39 9.19 3.44
N GLN A 7 -23.89 8.82 4.62
CA GLN A 7 -22.48 9.01 4.95
C GLN A 7 -21.58 8.03 4.20
N LEU A 8 -22.03 6.78 4.06
CA LEU A 8 -21.33 5.71 3.37
C LEU A 8 -22.02 5.35 2.05
N ASP A 9 -21.21 4.90 1.09
CA ASP A 9 -21.70 4.35 -0.17
C ASP A 9 -22.03 2.86 -0.04
N VAL A 10 -21.18 2.12 0.66
CA VAL A 10 -21.37 0.68 0.86
C VAL A 10 -20.84 0.24 2.22
N ILE A 11 -21.63 -0.58 2.91
CA ILE A 11 -21.16 -1.37 4.06
C ILE A 11 -20.91 -2.79 3.55
N CYS A 12 -19.69 -3.27 3.71
CA CYS A 12 -19.33 -4.66 3.45
C CYS A 12 -19.47 -5.45 4.75
N LEU A 13 -20.35 -6.46 4.75
CA LEU A 13 -20.60 -7.34 5.89
C LEU A 13 -20.06 -8.73 5.58
N GLY A 14 -19.23 -9.25 6.47
CA GLY A 14 -18.84 -10.66 6.43
C GLY A 14 -17.36 -10.88 6.71
N ARG A 15 -16.74 -11.76 5.93
CA ARG A 15 -15.44 -12.33 6.27
C ARG A 15 -14.32 -11.31 6.13
N ILE A 16 -13.50 -11.23 7.17
CA ILE A 16 -12.20 -10.56 7.17
C ILE A 16 -11.18 -11.45 7.86
N ALA A 17 -9.98 -11.54 7.30
CA ALA A 17 -8.92 -12.43 7.77
C ALA A 17 -7.55 -11.91 7.34
N VAL A 18 -6.48 -12.47 7.89
CA VAL A 18 -5.12 -12.27 7.37
C VAL A 18 -4.71 -13.43 6.49
N ASP A 19 -4.27 -13.12 5.28
CA ASP A 19 -3.79 -14.10 4.33
C ASP A 19 -2.26 -14.11 4.29
N PHE A 20 -1.67 -15.29 4.39
CA PHE A 20 -0.24 -15.54 4.22
C PHE A 20 -0.01 -16.26 2.89
N TYR A 21 0.47 -15.51 1.91
CA TYR A 21 0.78 -15.99 0.57
C TYR A 21 2.24 -16.44 0.48
N ALA A 22 2.49 -17.70 0.10
CA ALA A 22 3.83 -18.21 -0.13
C ALA A 22 4.53 -17.41 -1.25
N GLN A 23 5.74 -16.93 -0.98
CA GLN A 23 6.50 -16.15 -1.98
C GLN A 23 7.18 -17.03 -3.04
N GLN A 24 7.44 -18.31 -2.72
CA GLN A 24 8.04 -19.28 -3.65
C GLN A 24 6.99 -19.88 -4.58
N ILE A 25 6.76 -19.23 -5.72
CA ILE A 25 5.86 -19.74 -6.78
C ILE A 25 6.36 -21.09 -7.31
N GLY A 26 5.46 -22.06 -7.45
CA GLY A 26 5.82 -23.42 -7.90
C GLY A 26 6.11 -24.39 -6.76
N ALA A 27 6.30 -23.89 -5.52
CA ALA A 27 6.54 -24.75 -4.36
C ALA A 27 5.27 -25.48 -3.94
N ARG A 28 5.43 -26.65 -3.30
CA ARG A 28 4.34 -27.19 -2.50
C ARG A 28 4.16 -26.31 -1.27
N LEU A 29 2.95 -26.25 -0.72
CA LEU A 29 2.67 -25.39 0.43
C LEU A 29 3.49 -25.78 1.67
N GLU A 30 3.79 -27.06 1.85
CA GLU A 30 4.63 -27.56 2.95
C GLU A 30 6.12 -27.23 2.81
N ASP A 31 6.59 -26.91 1.60
CA ASP A 31 7.97 -26.50 1.31
C ASP A 31 8.14 -24.97 1.34
N ALA A 32 7.04 -24.21 1.44
CA ALA A 32 7.09 -22.75 1.47
C ALA A 32 7.79 -22.25 2.74
N SER A 33 8.86 -21.46 2.57
CA SER A 33 9.69 -20.98 3.68
C SER A 33 9.46 -19.52 4.05
N THR A 34 8.83 -18.74 3.17
CA THR A 34 8.51 -17.33 3.43
C THR A 34 7.13 -16.97 2.92
N PHE A 35 6.41 -16.14 3.67
CA PHE A 35 5.06 -15.71 3.35
C PHE A 35 4.95 -14.19 3.36
N SER A 36 4.24 -13.64 2.40
CA SER A 36 3.78 -12.26 2.44
C SER A 36 2.42 -12.17 3.13
N LYS A 37 2.31 -11.23 4.08
CA LYS A 37 1.10 -10.99 4.87
C LYS A 37 0.21 -9.94 4.21
N TYR A 38 -1.06 -10.26 3.97
CA TYR A 38 -2.03 -9.34 3.38
C TYR A 38 -3.36 -9.31 4.13
N LEU A 39 -4.11 -8.23 3.94
CA LEU A 39 -5.53 -8.20 4.25
C LEU A 39 -6.24 -9.20 3.32
N GLY A 40 -7.11 -10.01 3.90
CA GLY A 40 -7.89 -11.02 3.22
C GLY A 40 -9.31 -11.14 3.78
N GLY A 41 -9.99 -12.20 3.36
CA GLY A 41 -11.43 -12.35 3.55
C GLY A 41 -12.23 -11.58 2.51
N SER A 42 -13.23 -12.23 1.92
CA SER A 42 -13.97 -11.72 0.78
C SER A 42 -14.61 -10.35 1.04
N SER A 43 -15.34 -10.18 2.15
CA SER A 43 -15.93 -8.87 2.48
C SER A 43 -14.87 -7.82 2.83
N GLY A 44 -13.78 -8.22 3.50
CA GLY A 44 -12.63 -7.34 3.76
C GLY A 44 -11.96 -6.83 2.48
N ASN A 45 -11.76 -7.73 1.51
CA ASN A 45 -11.21 -7.41 0.20
C ASN A 45 -12.13 -6.46 -0.58
N VAL A 46 -13.44 -6.69 -0.56
CA VAL A 46 -14.42 -5.78 -1.21
C VAL A 46 -14.44 -4.41 -0.53
N ALA A 47 -14.37 -4.35 0.81
CA ALA A 47 -14.29 -3.08 1.55
C ALA A 47 -13.03 -2.28 1.15
N TYR A 48 -11.88 -2.96 1.11
CA TYR A 48 -10.62 -2.37 0.67
C TYR A 48 -10.69 -1.88 -0.79
N GLY A 49 -11.16 -2.75 -1.69
CA GLY A 49 -11.21 -2.47 -3.13
C GLY A 49 -12.18 -1.36 -3.50
N THR A 50 -13.33 -1.29 -2.86
CA THR A 50 -14.29 -0.21 -3.08
C THR A 50 -13.76 1.13 -2.55
N ALA A 51 -13.08 1.13 -1.40
CA ALA A 51 -12.46 2.33 -0.83
C ALA A 51 -11.37 2.90 -1.75
N ILE A 52 -10.45 2.06 -2.22
CA ILE A 52 -9.36 2.51 -3.13
C ILE A 52 -9.88 2.93 -4.52
N GLN A 53 -11.07 2.47 -4.89
CA GLN A 53 -11.80 2.89 -6.09
C GLN A 53 -12.59 4.20 -5.90
N GLY A 54 -12.54 4.79 -4.70
CA GLY A 54 -13.09 6.11 -4.40
C GLY A 54 -14.50 6.10 -3.80
N LEU A 55 -15.03 4.95 -3.40
CA LEU A 55 -16.30 4.86 -2.65
C LEU A 55 -16.05 5.08 -1.15
N LYS A 56 -17.02 5.67 -0.45
CA LYS A 56 -17.03 5.75 1.01
C LYS A 56 -17.46 4.39 1.59
N SER A 57 -16.52 3.48 1.74
CA SER A 57 -16.79 2.11 2.17
C SER A 57 -16.65 1.94 3.69
N GLY A 58 -17.48 1.08 4.29
CA GLY A 58 -17.35 0.65 5.68
C GLY A 58 -17.26 -0.87 5.80
N MET A 59 -16.58 -1.34 6.85
CA MET A 59 -16.48 -2.78 7.18
C MET A 59 -17.29 -3.10 8.43
N LEU A 60 -18.19 -4.09 8.33
CA LEU A 60 -18.93 -4.65 9.47
C LEU A 60 -18.51 -6.11 9.67
N ALA A 61 -17.71 -6.34 10.70
CA ALA A 61 -17.23 -7.66 11.11
C ALA A 61 -16.64 -7.61 12.53
N ARG A 62 -16.08 -8.73 12.98
CA ARG A 62 -15.26 -8.82 14.20
C ARG A 62 -13.82 -9.19 13.86
N VAL A 63 -12.87 -8.64 14.61
CA VAL A 63 -11.43 -8.98 14.59
C VAL A 63 -10.93 -9.20 16.02
N GLY A 64 -9.85 -9.97 16.21
CA GLY A 64 -9.31 -10.22 17.54
C GLY A 64 -8.60 -9.00 18.16
N ASP A 65 -8.49 -8.96 19.49
CA ASP A 65 -7.67 -7.96 20.21
C ASP A 65 -6.17 -8.32 20.19
N GLU A 66 -5.63 -8.50 18.98
CA GLU A 66 -4.24 -8.86 18.77
C GLU A 66 -3.65 -8.18 17.53
N HIS A 67 -2.41 -8.52 17.17
CA HIS A 67 -1.65 -7.81 16.14
C HIS A 67 -2.27 -7.93 14.75
N MET A 68 -2.88 -9.07 14.41
CA MET A 68 -3.55 -9.29 13.13
C MET A 68 -4.85 -8.50 13.03
N GLY A 69 -5.63 -8.41 14.12
CA GLY A 69 -6.82 -7.56 14.18
C GLY A 69 -6.49 -6.07 14.06
N ARG A 70 -5.44 -5.60 14.76
CA ARG A 70 -4.91 -4.23 14.57
C ARG A 70 -4.43 -4.00 13.14
N PHE A 71 -3.68 -4.93 12.56
CA PHE A 71 -3.23 -4.85 11.16
C PHE A 71 -4.40 -4.69 10.19
N LEU A 72 -5.46 -5.50 10.30
CA LEU A 72 -6.62 -5.40 9.42
C LEU A 72 -7.34 -4.05 9.54
N ARG A 73 -7.52 -3.57 10.78
CA ARG A 73 -8.10 -2.25 11.04
C ARG A 73 -7.26 -1.14 10.41
N GLU A 74 -5.95 -1.15 10.65
CA GLU A 74 -5.03 -0.15 10.12
C GLU A 74 -4.96 -0.18 8.58
N GLU A 75 -4.93 -1.35 7.94
CA GLU A 75 -4.93 -1.43 6.48
C GLU A 75 -6.21 -0.87 5.86
N LEU A 76 -7.39 -1.14 6.45
CA LEU A 76 -8.66 -0.54 6.01
C LEU A 76 -8.68 0.97 6.20
N GLN A 77 -8.24 1.46 7.37
CA GLN A 77 -8.14 2.90 7.65
C GLN A 77 -7.20 3.61 6.68
N ARG A 78 -6.08 2.98 6.30
CA ARG A 78 -5.10 3.54 5.35
C ARG A 78 -5.68 3.79 3.96
N VAL A 79 -6.65 2.98 3.53
CA VAL A 79 -7.38 3.20 2.26
C VAL A 79 -8.64 4.04 2.43
N GLY A 80 -8.89 4.58 3.63
CA GLY A 80 -10.03 5.45 3.93
C GLY A 80 -11.35 4.72 4.19
N ALA A 81 -11.32 3.40 4.42
CA ALA A 81 -12.52 2.66 4.80
C ALA A 81 -12.91 2.92 6.27
N ASP A 82 -14.21 3.08 6.51
CA ASP A 82 -14.76 3.17 7.86
C ASP A 82 -14.61 1.83 8.59
N THR A 83 -14.11 1.90 9.82
CA THR A 83 -13.88 0.74 10.69
C THR A 83 -14.60 0.87 12.03
N GLN A 84 -15.59 1.76 12.14
CA GLN A 84 -16.35 1.98 13.37
C GLN A 84 -17.09 0.71 13.81
N SER A 85 -17.63 -0.03 12.84
CA SER A 85 -18.32 -1.32 13.07
C SER A 85 -17.43 -2.55 12.82
N LEU A 86 -16.11 -2.36 12.75
CA LEU A 86 -15.15 -3.44 12.89
C LEU A 86 -14.93 -3.66 14.38
N ILE A 87 -15.61 -4.64 14.96
CA ILE A 87 -15.67 -4.86 16.41
C ILE A 87 -14.42 -5.61 16.87
N THR A 88 -13.80 -5.18 17.98
CA THR A 88 -12.69 -5.90 18.61
C THR A 88 -13.24 -6.98 19.56
N ASP A 89 -12.92 -8.25 19.30
CA ASP A 89 -13.28 -9.40 20.14
C ASP A 89 -12.09 -9.77 21.05
N PRO A 90 -12.21 -9.60 22.38
CA PRO A 90 -11.13 -9.93 23.32
C PRO A 90 -11.04 -11.44 23.62
N GLN A 91 -11.98 -12.25 23.16
CA GLN A 91 -12.07 -13.68 23.45
C GLN A 91 -11.59 -14.57 22.31
N ARG A 92 -11.45 -14.03 21.10
CA ARG A 92 -11.13 -14.81 19.89
C ARG A 92 -10.02 -14.17 19.07
N LEU A 93 -9.26 -15.03 18.41
CA LEU A 93 -8.22 -14.59 17.47
C LEU A 93 -8.84 -14.24 16.11
N THR A 94 -8.18 -13.32 15.41
CA THR A 94 -8.44 -13.05 13.99
C THR A 94 -8.20 -14.31 13.16
N GLY A 95 -9.10 -14.62 12.22
CA GLY A 95 -8.94 -15.79 11.33
C GLY A 95 -7.74 -15.62 10.39
N LEU A 96 -7.06 -16.73 10.09
CA LEU A 96 -5.91 -16.74 9.18
C LEU A 96 -6.18 -17.67 7.98
N VAL A 97 -5.54 -17.37 6.86
CA VAL A 97 -5.45 -18.25 5.70
C VAL A 97 -4.00 -18.42 5.32
N ILE A 98 -3.53 -19.66 5.17
CA ILE A 98 -2.20 -19.96 4.62
C ILE A 98 -2.40 -20.55 3.24
N LEU A 99 -1.70 -20.01 2.24
CA LEU A 99 -1.92 -20.42 0.87
C LEU A 99 -0.69 -20.28 -0.03
N GLY A 100 -0.67 -21.05 -1.11
CA GLY A 100 0.41 -21.09 -2.08
C GLY A 100 -0.07 -20.91 -3.51
N ILE A 101 0.88 -20.64 -4.40
CA ILE A 101 0.68 -20.57 -5.85
C ILE A 101 1.53 -21.68 -6.45
N LYS A 102 0.91 -22.82 -6.77
CA LYS A 102 1.63 -23.97 -7.30
C LYS A 102 1.84 -23.84 -8.81
N ASP A 103 0.81 -23.40 -9.52
CA ASP A 103 0.85 -23.08 -10.95
C ASP A 103 -0.35 -22.18 -11.30
N GLN A 104 -0.72 -22.09 -12.58
CA GLN A 104 -1.82 -21.24 -13.04
C GLN A 104 -3.21 -21.76 -12.68
N GLU A 105 -3.33 -23.03 -12.26
CA GLU A 105 -4.60 -23.71 -11.99
C GLU A 105 -4.71 -24.19 -10.53
N THR A 106 -3.57 -24.42 -9.87
CA THR A 106 -3.47 -25.04 -8.55
C THR A 106 -3.07 -24.02 -7.48
N PHE A 107 -3.95 -23.83 -6.50
CA PHE A 107 -3.84 -22.80 -5.46
C PHE A 107 -4.18 -23.41 -4.09
N PRO A 108 -3.25 -24.15 -3.47
CA PRO A 108 -3.50 -24.76 -2.17
C PRO A 108 -3.76 -23.68 -1.13
N LEU A 109 -4.84 -23.81 -0.35
CA LEU A 109 -5.15 -22.92 0.76
C LEU A 109 -5.77 -23.66 1.95
N ILE A 110 -5.45 -23.19 3.14
CA ILE A 110 -5.91 -23.74 4.42
C ILE A 110 -6.50 -22.60 5.25
N PHE A 111 -7.71 -22.80 5.74
CA PHE A 111 -8.44 -21.84 6.57
C PHE A 111 -8.24 -22.16 8.07
N TYR A 112 -7.43 -21.36 8.77
CA TYR A 112 -7.29 -21.42 10.22
C TYR A 112 -8.37 -20.55 10.87
N ARG A 113 -9.57 -21.12 10.96
CA ARG A 113 -10.80 -20.37 11.27
C ARG A 113 -11.71 -21.07 12.27
N GLU A 114 -11.20 -22.06 13.00
CA GLU A 114 -11.92 -22.67 14.11
C GLU A 114 -12.05 -21.63 15.25
N ASN A 115 -13.29 -21.25 15.59
CA ASN A 115 -13.60 -20.25 16.63
C ASN A 115 -12.91 -18.87 16.44
N CYS A 116 -12.81 -18.38 15.20
CA CYS A 116 -12.25 -17.05 14.93
C CYS A 116 -13.27 -15.91 15.17
N ALA A 117 -12.75 -14.70 15.35
CA ALA A 117 -13.52 -13.52 15.73
C ALA A 117 -14.69 -13.21 14.75
N ASP A 118 -14.45 -13.24 13.44
CA ASP A 118 -15.48 -12.87 12.46
C ASP A 118 -16.67 -13.86 12.42
N MET A 119 -16.44 -15.13 12.74
CA MET A 119 -17.50 -16.14 12.87
C MET A 119 -18.34 -16.00 14.14
N ALA A 120 -17.92 -15.15 15.08
CA ALA A 120 -18.66 -14.86 16.31
C ALA A 120 -19.63 -13.67 16.16
N LEU A 121 -19.82 -13.15 14.94
CA LEU A 121 -20.81 -12.10 14.68
C LEU A 121 -22.22 -12.62 14.96
N THR A 122 -23.01 -11.82 15.65
CA THR A 122 -24.37 -12.12 16.08
C THR A 122 -25.34 -11.00 15.67
N PRO A 123 -26.67 -11.23 15.74
CA PRO A 123 -27.64 -10.17 15.52
C PRO A 123 -27.43 -8.94 16.42
N ASP A 124 -26.94 -9.10 17.65
CA ASP A 124 -26.78 -7.99 18.60
C ASP A 124 -25.65 -7.03 18.19
N ASP A 125 -24.75 -7.46 17.32
CA ASP A 125 -23.69 -6.62 16.74
C ASP A 125 -24.20 -5.70 15.61
N ILE A 126 -25.42 -5.94 15.11
CA ILE A 126 -25.97 -5.19 13.99
C ILE A 126 -26.69 -3.95 14.53
N ASP A 127 -26.02 -2.80 14.43
CA ASP A 127 -26.59 -1.50 14.75
C ASP A 127 -27.42 -0.94 13.57
N GLU A 128 -28.70 -0.66 13.81
CA GLU A 128 -29.63 -0.18 12.78
C GLU A 128 -29.22 1.20 12.24
N SER A 129 -28.69 2.08 13.09
CA SER A 129 -28.31 3.44 12.68
C SER A 129 -27.10 3.44 11.76
N TYR A 130 -26.13 2.55 12.02
CA TYR A 130 -24.97 2.34 11.16
C TYR A 130 -25.40 1.78 9.80
N ILE A 131 -26.26 0.76 9.76
CA ILE A 131 -26.81 0.26 8.49
C ILE A 131 -27.53 1.39 7.74
N ALA A 132 -28.37 2.17 8.42
CA ALA A 132 -29.10 3.28 7.82
C ALA A 132 -28.18 4.41 7.30
N SER A 133 -26.91 4.47 7.71
CA SER A 133 -25.95 5.48 7.25
C SER A 133 -25.43 5.26 5.82
N SER A 134 -25.67 4.08 5.23
CA SER A 134 -25.15 3.69 3.91
C SER A 134 -26.20 3.75 2.80
N ARG A 135 -25.75 3.82 1.54
CA ARG A 135 -26.58 3.62 0.33
C ARG A 135 -26.78 2.15 0.00
N ALA A 136 -25.82 1.30 0.36
CA ALA A 136 -25.86 -0.12 0.04
C ALA A 136 -25.24 -1.02 1.13
N LEU A 137 -25.67 -2.28 1.12
CA LEU A 137 -25.11 -3.37 1.92
C LEU A 137 -24.61 -4.47 0.98
N ALA A 138 -23.32 -4.76 1.02
CA ALA A 138 -22.68 -5.85 0.26
C ALA A 138 -22.32 -7.00 1.21
N ILE A 139 -22.79 -8.20 0.91
CA ILE A 139 -22.63 -9.40 1.73
C ILE A 139 -21.95 -10.50 0.91
N THR A 140 -21.15 -11.32 1.57
CA THR A 140 -20.56 -12.53 0.98
C THR A 140 -21.22 -13.79 1.52
N GLY A 141 -21.49 -14.76 0.65
CA GLY A 141 -22.28 -15.94 0.99
C GLY A 141 -21.62 -16.87 2.01
N THR A 142 -20.31 -16.77 2.25
CA THR A 142 -19.63 -17.45 3.35
C THR A 142 -20.32 -17.21 4.71
N HIS A 143 -20.81 -15.99 4.99
CA HIS A 143 -21.47 -15.70 6.26
C HIS A 143 -22.90 -16.27 6.39
N LEU A 144 -23.43 -16.88 5.33
CA LEU A 144 -24.69 -17.62 5.37
C LEU A 144 -24.52 -19.09 5.81
N SER A 145 -23.28 -19.59 5.90
CA SER A 145 -22.99 -21.01 6.16
C SER A 145 -23.13 -21.43 7.63
N HIS A 146 -23.17 -20.47 8.57
CA HIS A 146 -23.28 -20.73 10.00
C HIS A 146 -24.52 -20.04 10.59
N PRO A 147 -25.28 -20.69 11.51
CA PRO A 147 -26.55 -20.14 12.02
C PRO A 147 -26.44 -18.73 12.62
N ASN A 148 -25.39 -18.45 13.41
CA ASN A 148 -25.23 -17.16 14.09
C ASN A 148 -24.95 -16.01 13.10
N THR A 149 -24.01 -16.23 12.18
CA THR A 149 -23.66 -15.23 11.16
C THR A 149 -24.80 -15.05 10.16
N ARG A 150 -25.52 -16.13 9.81
CA ARG A 150 -26.73 -16.08 8.98
C ARG A 150 -27.81 -15.20 9.63
N ALA A 151 -28.05 -15.37 10.93
CA ALA A 151 -29.01 -14.54 11.66
C ALA A 151 -28.60 -13.06 11.69
N ALA A 152 -27.30 -12.77 11.85
CA ALA A 152 -26.76 -11.40 11.79
C ALA A 152 -26.97 -10.78 10.40
N VAL A 153 -26.66 -11.52 9.33
CA VAL A 153 -26.91 -11.10 7.94
C VAL A 153 -28.38 -10.78 7.70
N LEU A 154 -29.30 -11.65 8.14
CA LEU A 154 -30.74 -11.45 7.96
C LEU A 154 -31.24 -10.19 8.69
N LYS A 155 -30.75 -9.92 9.91
CA LYS A 155 -31.06 -8.67 10.63
C LYS A 155 -30.55 -7.43 9.90
N ALA A 156 -29.33 -7.49 9.35
CA ALA A 156 -28.79 -6.39 8.55
C ALA A 156 -29.60 -6.14 7.26
N LEU A 157 -30.03 -7.20 6.57
CA LEU A 157 -30.91 -7.12 5.40
C LEU A 157 -32.30 -6.56 5.73
N GLU A 158 -32.83 -6.91 6.90
CA GLU A 158 -34.08 -6.34 7.39
C GLU A 158 -33.97 -4.81 7.57
N TYR A 159 -32.91 -4.34 8.24
CA TYR A 159 -32.64 -2.91 8.39
C TYR A 159 -32.38 -2.23 7.04
N ALA A 160 -31.61 -2.85 6.16
CA ALA A 160 -31.37 -2.33 4.80
C ALA A 160 -32.69 -2.09 4.06
N ARG A 161 -33.63 -3.06 4.10
CA ARG A 161 -34.96 -2.94 3.49
C ARG A 161 -35.79 -1.82 4.11
N ARG A 162 -35.81 -1.70 5.45
CA ARG A 162 -36.55 -0.64 6.16
C ARG A 162 -36.08 0.76 5.75
N HIS A 163 -34.78 0.92 5.49
CA HIS A 163 -34.15 2.20 5.16
C HIS A 163 -33.90 2.41 3.65
N GLY A 164 -34.39 1.49 2.81
CA GLY A 164 -34.33 1.61 1.34
C GLY A 164 -32.91 1.50 0.76
N LEU A 165 -32.01 0.74 1.39
CA LEU A 165 -30.68 0.49 0.86
C LEU A 165 -30.72 -0.50 -0.31
N ARG A 166 -29.80 -0.35 -1.26
CA ARG A 166 -29.51 -1.41 -2.24
C ARG A 166 -28.77 -2.56 -1.54
N THR A 167 -29.05 -3.79 -1.95
CA THR A 167 -28.48 -4.98 -1.33
C THR A 167 -27.80 -5.86 -2.38
N ALA A 168 -26.55 -6.24 -2.12
CA ALA A 168 -25.74 -7.02 -3.04
C ALA A 168 -25.16 -8.27 -2.37
N LEU A 169 -25.24 -9.41 -3.06
CA LEU A 169 -24.65 -10.68 -2.66
C LEU A 169 -23.53 -11.05 -3.64
N ASP A 170 -22.32 -11.27 -3.13
CA ASP A 170 -21.37 -12.17 -3.79
C ASP A 170 -21.60 -13.57 -3.21
N ILE A 171 -21.93 -14.55 -4.05
CA ILE A 171 -22.25 -15.91 -3.59
C ILE A 171 -21.09 -16.52 -2.79
N ASP A 172 -19.82 -16.20 -3.14
CA ASP A 172 -18.59 -16.60 -2.43
C ASP A 172 -18.67 -18.01 -1.82
N TYR A 173 -18.92 -19.00 -2.69
CA TYR A 173 -19.11 -20.38 -2.24
C TYR A 173 -17.78 -21.08 -2.00
N ARG A 174 -17.63 -21.68 -0.82
CA ARG A 174 -16.44 -22.45 -0.41
C ARG A 174 -16.88 -23.74 0.28
N PRO A 175 -16.86 -24.90 -0.40
CA PRO A 175 -17.33 -26.18 0.15
C PRO A 175 -16.85 -26.48 1.58
N VAL A 176 -15.59 -26.21 1.90
CA VAL A 176 -15.02 -26.41 3.25
C VAL A 176 -15.71 -25.60 4.33
N LEU A 177 -16.10 -24.36 4.04
CA LEU A 177 -16.78 -23.47 4.99
C LEU A 177 -18.26 -23.83 5.19
N TRP A 178 -18.79 -24.69 4.33
CA TRP A 178 -20.12 -25.32 4.44
C TRP A 178 -20.04 -26.76 4.99
N GLY A 179 -18.85 -27.23 5.38
CA GLY A 179 -18.63 -28.55 5.96
C GLY A 179 -18.78 -29.71 4.96
N LEU A 180 -18.56 -29.45 3.67
CA LEU A 180 -18.70 -30.45 2.62
C LEU A 180 -17.38 -31.15 2.25
N THR A 181 -16.25 -30.63 2.72
CA THR A 181 -14.91 -31.20 2.53
C THR A 181 -14.15 -31.25 3.86
N SER A 182 -12.95 -31.85 3.86
CA SER A 182 -12.10 -31.89 5.05
C SER A 182 -11.57 -30.49 5.42
N LEU A 183 -11.25 -30.25 6.69
CA LEU A 183 -10.76 -28.94 7.17
C LEU A 183 -9.53 -28.41 6.41
N GLY A 184 -8.67 -29.31 5.91
CA GLY A 184 -7.48 -28.95 5.15
C GLY A 184 -7.72 -28.68 3.66
N ASP A 185 -8.92 -28.94 3.15
CA ASP A 185 -9.25 -28.79 1.73
C ASP A 185 -9.94 -27.45 1.46
N GLY A 186 -9.17 -26.37 1.48
CA GLY A 186 -9.66 -25.04 1.08
C GLY A 186 -9.59 -24.78 -0.43
N GLU A 187 -8.95 -25.66 -1.19
CA GLU A 187 -8.69 -25.52 -2.63
C GLU A 187 -9.93 -25.87 -3.47
N THR A 188 -10.67 -26.91 -3.11
CA THR A 188 -11.87 -27.33 -3.82
C THR A 188 -12.89 -26.19 -3.93
N ARG A 189 -13.23 -25.81 -5.17
CA ARG A 189 -14.14 -24.69 -5.46
C ARG A 189 -15.61 -25.08 -5.57
N PHE A 190 -15.90 -26.34 -5.89
CA PHE A 190 -17.25 -26.80 -6.11
C PHE A 190 -17.48 -28.20 -5.58
N VAL A 191 -18.58 -28.36 -4.84
CA VAL A 191 -19.18 -29.63 -4.42
C VAL A 191 -20.69 -29.42 -4.47
N GLU A 192 -21.42 -30.31 -5.14
CA GLU A 192 -22.89 -30.24 -5.19
C GLU A 192 -23.49 -30.50 -3.80
N SER A 193 -24.52 -29.74 -3.45
CA SER A 193 -25.25 -29.95 -2.19
C SER A 193 -26.65 -29.36 -2.25
N GLU A 194 -27.67 -30.21 -2.32
CA GLU A 194 -29.07 -29.77 -2.31
C GLU A 194 -29.42 -28.98 -1.04
N LYS A 195 -28.77 -29.30 0.09
CA LYS A 195 -28.95 -28.57 1.36
C LYS A 195 -28.52 -27.12 1.19
N VAL A 196 -27.30 -26.89 0.70
CA VAL A 196 -26.75 -25.55 0.48
C VAL A 196 -27.58 -24.80 -0.57
N THR A 197 -27.99 -25.48 -1.66
CA THR A 197 -28.88 -24.90 -2.67
C THR A 197 -30.16 -24.35 -2.05
N ARG A 198 -30.86 -25.15 -1.22
CA ARG A 198 -32.08 -24.68 -0.54
C ARG A 198 -31.82 -23.50 0.40
N GLU A 199 -30.78 -23.61 1.22
CA GLU A 199 -30.43 -22.56 2.19
C GLU A 199 -30.04 -21.23 1.51
N LEU A 200 -29.43 -21.27 0.33
CA LEU A 200 -29.17 -20.10 -0.51
C LEU A 200 -30.48 -19.56 -1.10
N GLN A 201 -31.28 -20.39 -1.76
CA GLN A 201 -32.54 -19.98 -2.42
C GLN A 201 -33.53 -19.31 -1.46
N GLU A 202 -33.55 -19.72 -0.20
CA GLU A 202 -34.35 -19.08 0.86
C GLU A 202 -34.02 -17.59 1.05
N VAL A 203 -32.79 -17.15 0.78
CA VAL A 203 -32.35 -15.77 1.06
C VAL A 203 -32.16 -14.90 -0.17
N LEU A 204 -32.11 -15.48 -1.38
CA LEU A 204 -31.81 -14.72 -2.62
C LEU A 204 -32.80 -13.58 -2.89
N HIS A 205 -34.05 -13.71 -2.44
CA HIS A 205 -35.09 -12.70 -2.60
C HIS A 205 -34.87 -11.41 -1.75
N HIS A 206 -33.89 -11.42 -0.85
CA HIS A 206 -33.51 -10.24 -0.07
C HIS A 206 -32.55 -9.31 -0.80
N PHE A 207 -32.01 -9.71 -1.95
CA PHE A 207 -30.96 -8.98 -2.67
C PHE A 207 -31.49 -8.31 -3.94
N ASP A 208 -30.93 -7.15 -4.28
CA ASP A 208 -31.16 -6.43 -5.54
C ASP A 208 -30.14 -6.80 -6.61
N LEU A 209 -28.94 -7.23 -6.19
CA LEU A 209 -27.82 -7.65 -7.05
C LEU A 209 -27.23 -8.95 -6.53
N ILE A 210 -27.07 -9.95 -7.40
CA ILE A 210 -26.41 -11.22 -7.08
C ILE A 210 -25.29 -11.47 -8.08
N VAL A 211 -24.08 -11.67 -7.57
CA VAL A 211 -22.86 -11.84 -8.35
C VAL A 211 -22.26 -13.21 -8.01
N GLY A 212 -21.84 -13.94 -9.04
CA GLY A 212 -21.27 -15.29 -8.87
C GLY A 212 -20.50 -15.75 -10.10
N THR A 213 -19.56 -16.67 -9.93
CA THR A 213 -19.00 -17.46 -11.04
C THR A 213 -20.04 -18.44 -11.56
N GLU A 214 -19.74 -19.12 -12.67
CA GLU A 214 -20.60 -20.18 -13.18
C GLU A 214 -20.85 -21.25 -12.12
N GLU A 215 -19.80 -21.71 -11.43
CA GLU A 215 -19.88 -22.70 -10.34
C GLU A 215 -20.66 -22.21 -9.12
N GLU A 216 -20.53 -20.92 -8.78
CA GLU A 216 -21.29 -20.29 -7.72
C GLU A 216 -22.79 -20.20 -8.06
N PHE A 217 -23.13 -19.95 -9.32
CA PHE A 217 -24.51 -20.07 -9.79
C PHE A 217 -24.98 -21.53 -9.84
N HIS A 218 -24.10 -22.49 -10.14
CA HIS A 218 -24.45 -23.91 -10.13
C HIS A 218 -24.96 -24.36 -8.76
N ILE A 219 -24.26 -24.00 -7.69
CA ILE A 219 -24.70 -24.34 -6.32
C ILE A 219 -25.98 -23.59 -5.92
N ALA A 220 -26.11 -22.31 -6.28
CA ALA A 220 -27.31 -21.52 -5.96
C ALA A 220 -28.56 -21.99 -6.75
N GLY A 221 -28.36 -22.49 -7.97
CA GLY A 221 -29.42 -22.95 -8.87
C GLY A 221 -29.70 -24.46 -8.84
N GLY A 222 -28.83 -25.26 -8.20
CA GLY A 222 -28.96 -26.71 -8.13
C GLY A 222 -28.81 -27.41 -9.48
N SER A 223 -27.92 -26.91 -10.35
CA SER A 223 -27.64 -27.50 -11.66
C SER A 223 -26.22 -27.14 -12.10
N THR A 224 -25.51 -28.07 -12.73
CA THR A 224 -24.18 -27.83 -13.33
C THR A 224 -24.24 -27.24 -14.74
N ASP A 225 -25.44 -27.08 -15.31
CA ASP A 225 -25.65 -26.28 -16.51
C ASP A 225 -25.91 -24.81 -16.13
N THR A 226 -25.01 -23.90 -16.53
CA THR A 226 -25.03 -22.51 -16.07
C THR A 226 -26.34 -21.78 -16.38
N LEU A 227 -26.91 -21.95 -17.59
CA LEU A 227 -28.17 -21.28 -17.95
C LEU A 227 -29.37 -21.85 -17.19
N THR A 228 -29.42 -23.17 -16.98
CA THR A 228 -30.43 -23.81 -16.14
C THR A 228 -30.32 -23.37 -14.68
N ALA A 229 -29.10 -23.29 -14.15
CA ALA A 229 -28.84 -22.81 -12.80
C ALA A 229 -29.31 -21.35 -12.61
N LEU A 230 -28.97 -20.46 -13.55
CA LEU A 230 -29.45 -19.07 -13.58
C LEU A 230 -30.99 -18.99 -13.65
N LYS A 231 -31.63 -19.82 -14.48
CA LYS A 231 -33.11 -19.91 -14.55
C LYS A 231 -33.72 -20.35 -13.23
N ASN A 232 -33.08 -21.29 -12.52
CA ASN A 232 -33.55 -21.74 -11.21
C ASN A 232 -33.37 -20.65 -10.16
N VAL A 233 -32.25 -19.93 -10.15
CA VAL A 233 -32.03 -18.76 -9.30
C VAL A 233 -33.08 -17.68 -9.55
N ARG A 234 -33.39 -17.37 -10.81
CA ARG A 234 -34.42 -16.39 -11.19
C ARG A 234 -35.82 -16.73 -10.64
N LYS A 235 -36.15 -18.00 -10.42
CA LYS A 235 -37.43 -18.40 -9.78
C LYS A 235 -37.52 -17.95 -8.32
N ALA A 236 -36.39 -17.75 -7.65
CA ALA A 236 -36.32 -17.36 -6.24
C ALA A 236 -36.14 -15.84 -6.04
N THR A 237 -35.77 -15.07 -7.07
CA THR A 237 -35.43 -13.64 -6.90
C THR A 237 -35.64 -12.80 -8.17
N GLN A 238 -35.91 -11.51 -7.96
CA GLN A 238 -35.96 -10.49 -9.01
C GLN A 238 -34.65 -9.68 -9.13
N ALA A 239 -33.61 -10.03 -8.37
CA ALA A 239 -32.30 -9.37 -8.42
C ALA A 239 -31.70 -9.35 -9.83
N THR A 240 -30.89 -8.34 -10.15
CA THR A 240 -29.99 -8.44 -11.30
C THR A 240 -28.93 -9.50 -11.02
N LEU A 241 -28.74 -10.44 -11.96
CA LEU A 241 -27.72 -11.48 -11.84
C LEU A 241 -26.50 -11.08 -12.68
N VAL A 242 -25.30 -11.13 -12.09
CA VAL A 242 -24.04 -10.91 -12.80
C VAL A 242 -23.18 -12.17 -12.72
N CYS A 243 -23.05 -12.85 -13.87
CA CYS A 243 -22.30 -14.08 -13.99
C CYS A 243 -20.87 -13.81 -14.48
N LYS A 244 -19.89 -14.11 -13.63
CA LYS A 244 -18.44 -14.07 -13.91
C LYS A 244 -18.08 -15.31 -14.74
N ARG A 245 -17.52 -15.11 -15.94
CA ARG A 245 -17.19 -16.17 -16.92
C ARG A 245 -15.68 -16.28 -17.17
N GLY A 246 -14.91 -16.16 -16.08
CA GLY A 246 -13.45 -16.21 -16.11
C GLY A 246 -12.83 -15.23 -17.11
N ALA A 247 -11.90 -15.71 -17.93
CA ALA A 247 -11.18 -14.91 -18.92
C ALA A 247 -12.09 -14.30 -20.01
N GLN A 248 -13.32 -14.81 -20.20
CA GLN A 248 -14.25 -14.25 -21.17
C GLN A 248 -14.84 -12.91 -20.70
N GLY A 249 -14.83 -12.63 -19.40
CA GLY A 249 -15.44 -11.46 -18.78
C GLY A 249 -16.70 -11.81 -17.99
N CYS A 250 -17.80 -11.10 -18.22
CA CYS A 250 -19.05 -11.31 -17.50
C CYS A 250 -20.31 -11.03 -18.32
N SER A 251 -21.45 -11.50 -17.81
CA SER A 251 -22.78 -11.26 -18.38
C SER A 251 -23.75 -10.79 -17.30
N VAL A 252 -24.65 -9.88 -17.69
CA VAL A 252 -25.65 -9.27 -16.80
C VAL A 252 -27.05 -9.71 -17.22
N PHE A 253 -27.89 -10.07 -16.26
CA PHE A 253 -29.27 -10.51 -16.47
C PHE A 253 -30.21 -9.72 -15.57
N GLU A 254 -30.87 -8.71 -16.13
CA GLU A 254 -31.85 -7.87 -15.42
C GLU A 254 -33.25 -8.50 -15.35
N GLY A 255 -33.52 -9.51 -16.18
CA GLY A 255 -34.83 -10.15 -16.25
C GLY A 255 -34.74 -11.63 -16.62
N GLU A 256 -35.58 -12.06 -17.56
CA GLU A 256 -35.62 -13.43 -18.06
C GLU A 256 -34.27 -13.91 -18.57
N ILE A 257 -33.96 -15.19 -18.29
CA ILE A 257 -32.68 -15.80 -18.67
C ILE A 257 -32.84 -16.44 -20.06
N ALA A 258 -31.97 -16.03 -20.98
CA ALA A 258 -31.99 -16.51 -22.35
C ALA A 258 -31.87 -18.04 -22.47
N ALA A 259 -32.34 -18.57 -23.59
CA ALA A 259 -32.20 -19.99 -23.90
C ALA A 259 -30.78 -20.38 -24.31
N ASP A 260 -30.01 -19.42 -24.85
CA ASP A 260 -28.68 -19.64 -25.41
C ASP A 260 -27.76 -18.45 -25.12
N TRP A 261 -26.46 -18.73 -24.89
CA TRP A 261 -25.42 -17.74 -24.64
C TRP A 261 -25.22 -16.75 -25.81
N GLN A 262 -25.52 -17.12 -27.05
CA GLN A 262 -25.44 -16.23 -28.22
C GLN A 262 -26.40 -15.03 -28.10
N GLN A 263 -27.45 -15.15 -27.29
CA GLN A 263 -28.42 -14.10 -27.03
C GLN A 263 -28.05 -13.24 -25.80
N VAL A 264 -27.00 -13.62 -25.09
CA VAL A 264 -26.54 -12.95 -23.87
C VAL A 264 -25.39 -12.03 -24.22
N LYS A 265 -25.52 -10.75 -23.88
CA LYS A 265 -24.43 -9.79 -24.04
C LYS A 265 -23.24 -10.21 -23.17
N LEU A 266 -22.07 -10.33 -23.80
CA LEU A 266 -20.80 -10.53 -23.11
C LEU A 266 -20.10 -9.18 -22.95
N HIS A 267 -19.79 -8.81 -21.71
CA HIS A 267 -18.84 -7.75 -21.42
C HIS A 267 -17.46 -8.37 -21.34
N SER A 268 -16.67 -8.18 -22.40
CA SER A 268 -15.39 -8.87 -22.59
C SER A 268 -14.39 -8.61 -21.46
N GLY A 269 -13.67 -9.66 -21.09
CA GLY A 269 -12.57 -9.60 -20.13
C GLY A 269 -11.34 -8.85 -20.64
N VAL A 270 -10.43 -8.56 -19.72
CA VAL A 270 -9.14 -7.93 -20.01
C VAL A 270 -8.05 -9.00 -20.06
N ARG A 271 -7.20 -8.94 -21.09
CA ARG A 271 -6.12 -9.93 -21.28
C ARG A 271 -4.91 -9.60 -20.41
N VAL A 272 -4.56 -10.53 -19.54
CA VAL A 272 -3.37 -10.49 -18.67
C VAL A 272 -2.69 -11.86 -18.62
N GLU A 273 -1.48 -11.91 -18.09
CA GLU A 273 -0.85 -13.17 -17.67
C GLU A 273 -1.20 -13.44 -16.22
N VAL A 274 -1.81 -14.60 -15.99
CA VAL A 274 -2.29 -15.01 -14.67
C VAL A 274 -1.09 -15.44 -13.83
N LEU A 275 -0.90 -14.73 -12.72
CA LEU A 275 0.00 -15.11 -11.65
C LEU A 275 -0.75 -15.80 -10.52
N ASN A 276 -1.95 -15.30 -10.18
CA ASN A 276 -2.74 -15.74 -9.06
C ASN A 276 -4.23 -15.50 -9.31
N VAL A 277 -5.10 -16.52 -9.23
CA VAL A 277 -6.55 -16.32 -9.45
C VAL A 277 -7.31 -15.88 -8.20
N LEU A 278 -6.69 -15.94 -7.02
CA LEU A 278 -7.31 -15.55 -5.76
C LEU A 278 -7.53 -14.04 -5.71
N GLY A 279 -8.73 -13.63 -5.26
CA GLY A 279 -9.08 -12.22 -5.13
C GLY A 279 -9.67 -11.58 -6.38
N ALA A 280 -9.67 -12.27 -7.53
CA ALA A 280 -10.26 -11.77 -8.77
C ALA A 280 -11.74 -11.40 -8.61
N GLY A 281 -12.49 -12.24 -7.90
CA GLY A 281 -13.91 -12.03 -7.60
C GLY A 281 -14.16 -10.79 -6.73
N ASP A 282 -13.37 -10.63 -5.67
CA ASP A 282 -13.51 -9.49 -4.74
C ASP A 282 -13.15 -8.16 -5.45
N ALA A 283 -12.11 -8.18 -6.28
CA ALA A 283 -11.72 -7.03 -7.09
C ALA A 283 -12.75 -6.70 -8.17
N PHE A 284 -13.31 -7.73 -8.82
CA PHE A 284 -14.43 -7.60 -9.75
C PHE A 284 -15.62 -6.95 -9.06
N MET A 285 -16.02 -7.45 -7.89
CA MET A 285 -17.13 -6.89 -7.11
C MET A 285 -16.88 -5.43 -6.74
N SER A 286 -15.64 -5.09 -6.38
CA SER A 286 -15.26 -3.71 -6.06
C SER A 286 -15.43 -2.76 -7.25
N GLY A 287 -14.95 -3.15 -8.43
CA GLY A 287 -15.12 -2.38 -9.66
C GLY A 287 -16.58 -2.30 -10.11
N LEU A 288 -17.33 -3.40 -9.96
CA LEU A 288 -18.76 -3.46 -10.27
C LEU A 288 -19.55 -2.48 -9.41
N LEU A 289 -19.32 -2.51 -8.08
CA LEU A 289 -20.01 -1.63 -7.13
C LEU A 289 -19.70 -0.16 -7.37
N ARG A 290 -18.48 0.18 -7.82
CA ARG A 290 -18.15 1.56 -8.23
C ARG A 290 -19.11 2.08 -9.30
N GLY A 291 -19.28 1.33 -10.40
CA GLY A 291 -20.18 1.76 -11.48
C GLY A 291 -21.66 1.60 -11.13
N TYR A 292 -22.03 0.51 -10.44
CA TYR A 292 -23.40 0.19 -10.07
C TYR A 292 -23.99 1.21 -9.09
N LEU A 293 -23.24 1.57 -8.04
CA LEU A 293 -23.74 2.53 -7.05
C LEU A 293 -23.84 3.93 -7.64
N ASN A 294 -22.92 4.32 -8.53
CA ASN A 294 -22.95 5.62 -9.20
C ASN A 294 -23.87 5.69 -10.43
N ASP A 295 -24.68 4.64 -10.68
CA ASP A 295 -25.64 4.58 -11.77
C ASP A 295 -25.02 4.84 -13.16
N GLU A 296 -23.78 4.40 -13.38
CA GLU A 296 -23.02 4.60 -14.63
C GLU A 296 -23.41 3.63 -15.76
N GLY A 297 -24.34 2.72 -15.49
CA GLY A 297 -24.82 1.69 -16.42
C GLY A 297 -23.93 0.44 -16.48
N TRP A 298 -24.52 -0.67 -16.94
CA TRP A 298 -23.85 -1.99 -16.92
C TRP A 298 -22.61 -2.07 -17.81
N ASP A 299 -22.58 -1.35 -18.93
CA ASP A 299 -21.38 -1.29 -19.78
C ASP A 299 -20.17 -0.76 -19.01
N GLN A 300 -20.33 0.32 -18.26
CA GLN A 300 -19.25 0.93 -17.50
C GLN A 300 -18.95 0.15 -16.21
N ALA A 301 -19.97 -0.31 -15.49
CA ALA A 301 -19.81 -1.11 -14.28
C ALA A 301 -19.06 -2.43 -14.56
N CYS A 302 -19.44 -3.17 -15.61
CA CYS A 302 -18.76 -4.40 -16.01
C CYS A 302 -17.35 -4.13 -16.54
N ARG A 303 -17.12 -2.98 -17.19
CA ARG A 303 -15.79 -2.57 -17.64
C ARG A 303 -14.84 -2.32 -16.46
N TYR A 304 -15.30 -1.65 -15.41
CA TYR A 304 -14.54 -1.54 -14.16
C TYR A 304 -14.30 -2.92 -13.53
N ALA A 305 -15.35 -3.73 -13.40
CA ALA A 305 -15.30 -5.04 -12.77
C ALA A 305 -14.28 -5.98 -13.45
N ASN A 306 -14.37 -6.13 -14.78
CA ASN A 306 -13.47 -6.96 -15.56
C ASN A 306 -12.01 -6.49 -15.46
N ALA A 307 -11.78 -5.17 -15.52
CA ALA A 307 -10.44 -4.61 -15.45
C ALA A 307 -9.82 -4.77 -14.04
N CYS A 308 -10.58 -4.52 -12.97
CA CYS A 308 -10.13 -4.76 -11.60
C CYS A 308 -9.76 -6.24 -11.38
N GLY A 309 -10.65 -7.16 -11.78
CA GLY A 309 -10.39 -8.60 -11.67
C GLY A 309 -9.13 -9.02 -12.44
N ALA A 310 -8.96 -8.55 -13.67
CA ALA A 310 -7.78 -8.88 -14.49
C ALA A 310 -6.46 -8.32 -13.91
N LEU A 311 -6.45 -7.08 -13.43
CA LEU A 311 -5.24 -6.48 -12.86
C LEU A 311 -4.78 -7.22 -11.59
N VAL A 312 -5.72 -7.62 -10.72
CA VAL A 312 -5.39 -8.40 -9.52
C VAL A 312 -4.77 -9.74 -9.87
N VAL A 313 -5.31 -10.47 -10.86
CA VAL A 313 -4.77 -11.80 -11.15
C VAL A 313 -3.37 -11.80 -11.76
N SER A 314 -2.89 -10.64 -12.21
CA SER A 314 -1.52 -10.46 -12.70
C SER A 314 -0.47 -10.24 -11.60
N ARG A 315 -0.91 -10.14 -10.34
CA ARG A 315 -0.08 -9.75 -9.18
C ARG A 315 -0.19 -10.79 -8.07
N HIS A 316 0.73 -10.68 -7.10
CA HIS A 316 0.92 -11.71 -6.08
C HIS A 316 -0.23 -11.80 -5.06
N GLY A 317 -0.63 -10.68 -4.46
CA GLY A 317 -1.66 -10.64 -3.42
C GLY A 317 -3.06 -10.30 -3.94
N CYS A 318 -4.06 -10.30 -3.05
CA CYS A 318 -5.43 -9.85 -3.34
C CYS A 318 -5.60 -8.34 -3.09
N ALA A 319 -5.87 -7.91 -1.85
CA ALA A 319 -6.09 -6.51 -1.50
C ALA A 319 -4.99 -5.55 -2.00
N PRO A 320 -3.68 -5.79 -1.73
CA PRO A 320 -2.65 -4.85 -2.17
C PRO A 320 -2.46 -4.80 -3.70
N ALA A 321 -2.95 -5.80 -4.44
CA ALA A 321 -2.86 -5.82 -5.90
C ALA A 321 -4.00 -5.06 -6.59
N MET A 322 -5.07 -4.74 -5.85
CA MET A 322 -6.22 -4.03 -6.40
C MET A 322 -5.78 -2.67 -6.95
N PRO A 323 -6.20 -2.31 -8.16
CA PRO A 323 -5.77 -1.06 -8.75
C PRO A 323 -6.36 0.11 -7.95
N SER A 324 -5.64 1.21 -7.85
CA SER A 324 -6.25 2.46 -7.37
C SER A 324 -7.23 3.02 -8.40
N LYS A 325 -8.08 3.96 -7.99
CA LYS A 325 -8.94 4.69 -8.94
C LYS A 325 -8.12 5.32 -10.07
N GLN A 326 -7.00 5.97 -9.76
CA GLN A 326 -6.17 6.65 -10.75
C GLN A 326 -5.52 5.65 -11.71
N GLU A 327 -5.03 4.53 -11.20
CA GLU A 327 -4.45 3.45 -12.02
C GLU A 327 -5.49 2.85 -12.98
N LEU A 328 -6.68 2.53 -12.46
CA LEU A 328 -7.75 1.95 -13.26
C LEU A 328 -8.22 2.93 -14.35
N ASP A 329 -8.41 4.19 -14.00
CA ASP A 329 -8.88 5.21 -14.94
C ASP A 329 -7.85 5.47 -16.05
N ASP A 330 -6.55 5.49 -15.71
CA ASP A 330 -5.46 5.59 -16.70
C ASP A 330 -5.44 4.40 -17.66
N TYR A 331 -5.61 3.18 -17.14
CA TYR A 331 -5.70 1.99 -17.97
C TYR A 331 -6.90 2.07 -18.93
N LEU A 332 -8.09 2.36 -18.42
CA LEU A 332 -9.31 2.38 -19.24
C LEU A 332 -9.27 3.46 -20.32
N GLN A 333 -8.62 4.60 -20.07
CA GLN A 333 -8.42 5.62 -21.12
C GLN A 333 -7.54 5.12 -22.28
N ARG A 334 -6.66 4.15 -22.03
CA ARG A 334 -5.67 3.63 -23.00
C ARG A 334 -5.83 2.15 -23.32
N GLU A 335 -6.94 1.52 -22.94
CA GLU A 335 -7.11 0.05 -22.97
C GLU A 335 -6.89 -0.57 -24.37
N GLN A 336 -7.18 0.19 -25.44
CA GLN A 336 -6.97 -0.24 -26.82
C GLN A 336 -5.48 -0.30 -27.21
N GLN A 337 -4.65 0.54 -26.57
CA GLN A 337 -3.20 0.60 -26.75
C GLN A 337 -2.50 -0.38 -25.79
N VAL A 338 -3.04 -0.56 -24.58
CA VAL A 338 -2.48 -1.39 -23.52
C VAL A 338 -3.11 -2.78 -23.52
N LYS A 339 -2.67 -3.64 -24.44
CA LYS A 339 -3.18 -5.02 -24.57
C LYS A 339 -2.73 -5.97 -23.46
N ARG A 340 -1.68 -5.59 -22.72
CA ARG A 340 -1.05 -6.37 -21.63
C ARG A 340 -0.73 -5.42 -20.47
N PRO A 341 -1.74 -5.01 -19.69
CA PRO A 341 -1.56 -4.03 -18.63
C PRO A 341 -0.62 -4.52 -17.51
N ASP A 342 -0.46 -5.82 -17.36
CA ASP A 342 0.51 -6.45 -16.46
C ASP A 342 1.98 -6.12 -16.81
N ARG A 343 2.25 -5.74 -18.07
CA ARG A 343 3.59 -5.36 -18.56
C ARG A 343 3.75 -3.86 -18.81
N ASP A 344 2.73 -3.04 -18.53
CA ASP A 344 2.79 -1.60 -18.77
C ASP A 344 3.54 -0.92 -17.63
N GLU A 345 4.70 -0.33 -17.94
CA GLU A 345 5.55 0.33 -16.94
C GLU A 345 4.85 1.49 -16.24
N ARG A 346 3.99 2.22 -16.97
CA ARG A 346 3.23 3.35 -16.41
C ARG A 346 2.19 2.86 -15.41
N LEU A 347 1.44 1.79 -15.71
CA LEU A 347 0.49 1.21 -14.76
C LEU A 347 1.19 0.64 -13.53
N ASN A 348 2.32 -0.05 -13.69
CA ASN A 348 3.09 -0.56 -12.55
C ASN A 348 3.67 0.57 -11.68
N HIS A 349 4.11 1.68 -12.29
CA HIS A 349 4.49 2.89 -11.55
C HIS A 349 3.29 3.48 -10.81
N LEU A 350 2.16 3.69 -11.49
CA LEU A 350 0.93 4.22 -10.89
C LEU A 350 0.46 3.37 -9.72
N HIS A 351 0.47 2.05 -9.86
CA HIS A 351 0.14 1.13 -8.78
C HIS A 351 1.00 1.39 -7.55
N ARG A 352 2.33 1.44 -7.72
CA ARG A 352 3.28 1.69 -6.63
C ARG A 352 3.04 3.04 -5.94
N VAL A 353 2.87 4.11 -6.72
CA VAL A 353 2.89 5.48 -6.20
C VAL A 353 1.54 5.96 -5.68
N THR A 354 0.44 5.37 -6.14
CA THR A 354 -0.93 5.72 -5.73
C THR A 354 -1.47 4.85 -4.58
N THR A 355 -0.73 3.81 -4.20
CA THR A 355 -1.05 2.92 -3.05
C THR A 355 -0.16 3.20 -1.83
N ARG A 356 0.67 4.24 -1.88
CA ARG A 356 1.55 4.62 -0.76
C ARG A 356 0.72 5.00 0.48
N LYS A 357 1.17 4.53 1.65
CA LYS A 357 0.39 4.54 2.90
C LYS A 357 0.40 5.87 3.66
N GLN A 358 1.48 6.64 3.56
CA GLN A 358 1.69 7.87 4.33
C GLN A 358 1.95 9.05 3.40
N GLN A 359 1.56 10.25 3.80
CA GLN A 359 1.85 11.51 3.11
C GLN A 359 2.84 12.34 3.93
N TRP A 360 3.68 13.09 3.23
CA TRP A 360 4.75 13.90 3.80
C TRP A 360 4.70 15.33 3.22
N PRO A 361 3.75 16.17 3.67
CA PRO A 361 3.60 17.53 3.15
C PRO A 361 4.79 18.43 3.53
N GLU A 362 5.39 18.18 4.69
CA GLU A 362 6.65 18.73 5.17
C GLU A 362 7.53 17.56 5.65
N LEU A 363 8.85 17.66 5.49
CA LEU A 363 9.75 16.64 6.00
C LEU A 363 11.09 17.21 6.48
N CYS A 364 11.24 17.33 7.80
CA CYS A 364 12.48 17.75 8.45
C CYS A 364 13.26 16.52 8.94
N VAL A 365 14.37 16.20 8.29
CA VAL A 365 15.15 14.98 8.56
C VAL A 365 16.46 15.31 9.27
N PHE A 366 16.71 14.68 10.41
CA PHE A 366 17.99 14.73 11.09
C PHE A 366 18.88 13.58 10.64
N ALA A 367 19.96 13.90 9.90
CA ALA A 367 20.83 12.93 9.29
C ALA A 367 22.07 12.60 10.13
N PHE A 368 22.18 11.38 10.65
CA PHE A 368 23.35 10.90 11.38
C PHE A 368 23.84 9.53 10.85
N ASP A 369 23.57 9.25 9.57
CA ASP A 369 24.03 8.09 8.78
C ASP A 369 25.53 8.11 8.44
N HIS A 370 26.25 9.08 8.98
CA HIS A 370 27.66 9.32 8.73
C HIS A 370 28.48 8.20 9.40
N ARG A 371 29.28 7.48 8.61
CA ARG A 371 30.12 6.37 9.06
C ARG A 371 31.56 6.84 9.20
N LYS A 372 32.21 7.16 8.07
CA LYS A 372 33.60 7.63 8.00
C LYS A 372 33.88 8.80 8.94
N GLN A 373 33.03 9.82 8.94
CA GLN A 373 33.26 11.03 9.73
C GLN A 373 33.16 10.79 11.24
N LEU A 374 32.27 9.90 11.70
CA LEU A 374 32.17 9.56 13.12
C LEU A 374 33.34 8.69 13.57
N VAL A 375 33.83 7.80 12.70
CA VAL A 375 35.06 7.05 12.91
C VAL A 375 36.26 8.00 13.02
N ASP A 376 36.37 8.97 12.12
CA ASP A 376 37.44 9.98 12.16
C ASP A 376 37.37 10.79 13.48
N MET A 377 36.17 11.21 13.92
CA MET A 377 36.00 11.89 15.22
C MET A 377 36.39 11.02 16.42
N ALA A 378 36.07 9.72 16.40
CA ALA A 378 36.47 8.80 17.47
C ALA A 378 38.00 8.64 17.54
N ARG A 379 38.66 8.55 16.37
CA ARG A 379 40.12 8.51 16.26
C ARG A 379 40.78 9.79 16.74
N GLU A 380 40.26 10.95 16.32
CA GLU A 380 40.71 12.27 16.78
C GLU A 380 40.60 12.42 18.30
N ALA A 381 39.54 11.87 18.90
CA ALA A 381 39.33 11.85 20.35
C ALA A 381 40.08 10.71 21.08
N ASN A 382 40.80 9.84 20.36
CA ASN A 382 41.49 8.66 20.87
C ASN A 382 40.57 7.73 21.70
N VAL A 383 39.36 7.46 21.20
CA VAL A 383 38.37 6.55 21.82
C VAL A 383 37.94 5.43 20.87
N SER A 384 37.40 4.34 21.42
CA SER A 384 36.90 3.20 20.63
C SER A 384 35.71 3.57 19.73
N GLU A 385 35.68 3.03 18.51
CA GLU A 385 34.54 3.13 17.58
C GLU A 385 33.26 2.50 18.17
N GLU A 386 33.37 1.62 19.18
CA GLU A 386 32.25 1.05 19.94
C GLU A 386 31.40 2.09 20.69
N ARG A 387 31.90 3.34 20.84
CA ARG A 387 31.10 4.45 21.38
C ARG A 387 30.11 5.03 20.38
N ILE A 388 30.30 4.79 19.07
CA ILE A 388 29.48 5.40 18.01
C ILE A 388 28.02 4.92 18.08
N PRO A 389 27.69 3.64 18.32
CA PRO A 389 26.30 3.21 18.49
C PRO A 389 25.57 3.95 19.61
N LYS A 390 26.21 4.11 20.78
CA LYS A 390 25.64 4.90 21.89
C LYS A 390 25.46 6.37 21.51
N LEU A 391 26.42 6.95 20.79
CA LEU A 391 26.27 8.31 20.30
C LEU A 391 25.01 8.45 19.41
N LYS A 392 24.77 7.51 18.49
CA LYS A 392 23.62 7.55 17.59
C LYS A 392 22.27 7.41 18.29
N THR A 393 22.17 6.62 19.37
CA THR A 393 20.94 6.56 20.17
C THR A 393 20.69 7.88 20.92
N LEU A 394 21.73 8.56 21.41
CA LEU A 394 21.60 9.90 21.99
C LEU A 394 21.18 10.94 20.95
N LEU A 395 21.69 10.85 19.71
CA LEU A 395 21.24 11.70 18.60
C LEU A 395 19.78 11.46 18.24
N LEU A 396 19.30 10.20 18.24
CA LEU A 396 17.89 9.86 18.06
C LEU A 396 17.02 10.48 19.16
N THR A 397 17.44 10.36 20.43
CA THR A 397 16.73 10.97 21.55
C THR A 397 16.60 12.49 21.37
N ALA A 398 17.68 13.16 20.96
CA ALA A 398 17.65 14.59 20.65
C ALA A 398 16.72 14.91 19.47
N ALA A 399 16.67 14.05 18.45
CA ALA A 399 15.75 14.18 17.31
C ALA A 399 14.29 14.13 17.77
N GLN A 400 13.93 13.14 18.59
CA GLN A 400 12.57 12.95 19.10
C GLN A 400 12.13 14.14 19.95
N GLN A 401 12.98 14.60 20.89
CA GLN A 401 12.67 15.76 21.73
C GLN A 401 12.53 17.06 20.93
N ALA A 402 13.35 17.26 19.89
CA ALA A 402 13.23 18.42 19.02
C ALA A 402 11.95 18.36 18.17
N ALA A 403 11.62 17.20 17.60
CA ALA A 403 10.42 17.02 16.79
C ALA A 403 9.14 17.23 17.61
N GLU A 404 9.09 16.72 18.84
CA GLU A 404 7.99 16.97 19.77
C GLU A 404 7.87 18.46 20.10
N ALA A 405 8.97 19.12 20.49
CA ALA A 405 8.98 20.54 20.82
C ALA A 405 8.61 21.45 19.63
N ALA A 406 8.94 21.02 18.40
CA ALA A 406 8.59 21.73 17.18
C ALA A 406 7.18 21.41 16.65
N GLY A 407 6.47 20.41 17.19
CA GLY A 407 5.20 19.96 16.63
C GLY A 407 5.36 19.40 15.21
N LEU A 408 6.32 18.50 15.01
CA LEU A 408 6.61 17.83 13.72
C LEU A 408 5.96 16.45 13.62
N GLN A 409 4.88 16.16 14.36
CA GLN A 409 4.21 14.86 14.29
C GLN A 409 3.81 14.55 12.84
N GLY A 410 4.26 13.39 12.32
CA GLY A 410 4.05 12.98 10.94
C GLY A 410 4.86 13.73 9.87
N ASN A 411 5.80 14.61 10.25
CA ASN A 411 6.63 15.42 9.35
C ASN A 411 8.13 15.42 9.73
N SER A 412 8.55 14.52 10.63
CA SER A 412 9.94 14.35 11.03
C SER A 412 10.54 13.06 10.49
N GLY A 413 11.86 13.07 10.31
CA GLY A 413 12.59 11.89 9.89
C GLY A 413 14.01 11.80 10.43
N ILE A 414 14.64 10.65 10.24
CA ILE A 414 16.06 10.44 10.48
C ILE A 414 16.76 9.82 9.26
N LEU A 415 18.07 10.03 9.15
CA LEU A 415 18.94 9.14 8.37
C LEU A 415 19.89 8.41 9.33
N ALA A 416 19.87 7.08 9.32
CA ALA A 416 20.74 6.25 10.14
C ALA A 416 21.24 5.02 9.36
N ASP A 417 22.50 4.65 9.52
CA ASP A 417 23.15 3.54 8.83
C ASP A 417 22.99 2.20 9.55
N THR A 418 23.22 1.11 8.82
CA THR A 418 23.27 -0.24 9.37
C THR A 418 24.45 -0.43 10.33
N THR A 419 25.65 0.02 9.94
CA THR A 419 26.92 -0.32 10.61
C THR A 419 26.95 0.12 12.07
N TYR A 420 26.57 1.36 12.36
CA TYR A 420 26.57 1.92 13.71
C TYR A 420 25.18 2.33 14.22
N GLY A 421 24.19 2.47 13.32
CA GLY A 421 22.87 3.00 13.63
C GLY A 421 21.78 1.95 13.90
N GLN A 422 22.08 0.65 13.87
CA GLN A 422 21.07 -0.41 13.98
C GLN A 422 20.20 -0.30 15.24
N ALA A 423 20.76 0.09 16.39
CA ALA A 423 19.98 0.29 17.61
C ALA A 423 18.96 1.44 17.46
N ALA A 424 19.38 2.56 16.88
CA ALA A 424 18.50 3.70 16.61
C ALA A 424 17.42 3.35 15.58
N LEU A 425 17.77 2.58 14.54
CA LEU A 425 16.80 2.07 13.56
C LEU A 425 15.75 1.17 14.22
N ASN A 426 16.16 0.24 15.08
CA ASN A 426 15.23 -0.65 15.79
C ASN A 426 14.27 0.12 16.72
N GLU A 427 14.79 1.13 17.42
CA GLU A 427 14.02 1.93 18.37
C GLU A 427 12.92 2.74 17.66
N ILE A 428 13.25 3.37 16.54
CA ILE A 428 12.33 4.31 15.85
C ILE A 428 11.35 3.65 14.88
N THR A 429 11.62 2.41 14.45
CA THR A 429 10.74 1.60 13.59
C THR A 429 9.38 1.43 14.26
N GLY A 430 8.29 1.63 13.52
CA GLY A 430 6.90 1.53 13.98
C GLY A 430 6.34 2.79 14.65
N GLN A 431 7.13 3.86 14.77
CA GLN A 431 6.69 5.11 15.42
C GLN A 431 6.14 6.17 14.44
N GLY A 432 5.99 5.83 13.15
CA GLY A 432 5.45 6.74 12.12
C GLY A 432 6.42 7.83 11.65
N TRP A 433 7.72 7.62 11.86
CA TRP A 433 8.80 8.51 11.38
C TRP A 433 9.22 8.16 9.96
N TRP A 434 9.71 9.16 9.22
CA TRP A 434 10.41 8.90 7.96
C TRP A 434 11.83 8.40 8.28
N ILE A 435 12.19 7.20 7.83
CA ILE A 435 13.46 6.57 8.19
C ILE A 435 14.23 6.27 6.92
N GLY A 436 15.27 7.04 6.59
CA GLY A 436 16.15 6.68 5.48
C GLY A 436 17.41 5.96 5.94
N ARG A 437 17.81 4.94 5.19
CA ARG A 437 18.93 4.06 5.50
C ARG A 437 19.87 3.98 4.30
N PRO A 438 21.14 4.42 4.42
CA PRO A 438 22.09 4.41 3.32
C PRO A 438 22.43 2.99 2.88
N VAL A 439 22.62 2.80 1.57
CA VAL A 439 23.14 1.54 1.01
C VAL A 439 24.53 1.70 0.39
N GLU A 440 24.94 2.92 0.08
CA GLU A 440 26.25 3.17 -0.54
C GLU A 440 27.41 2.98 0.44
N LEU A 441 28.55 2.53 -0.09
CA LEU A 441 29.83 2.56 0.59
C LEU A 441 30.31 4.03 0.69
N PRO A 442 30.65 4.54 1.88
CA PRO A 442 31.02 5.94 2.06
C PRO A 442 32.16 6.39 1.13
N GLY A 443 31.89 7.41 0.30
CA GLY A 443 32.90 8.01 -0.57
C GLY A 443 33.22 7.22 -1.85
N SER A 444 32.51 6.12 -2.14
CA SER A 444 32.79 5.31 -3.32
C SER A 444 32.48 6.06 -4.63
N ARG A 445 33.44 6.02 -5.56
CA ARG A 445 33.29 6.48 -6.95
C ARG A 445 34.21 5.63 -7.84
N PRO A 446 33.70 4.74 -8.71
CA PRO A 446 32.28 4.46 -8.97
C PRO A 446 31.50 4.03 -7.72
N LEU A 447 30.18 4.22 -7.77
CA LEU A 447 29.25 3.83 -6.71
C LEU A 447 29.45 2.34 -6.34
N ARG A 448 29.48 2.05 -5.04
CA ARG A 448 29.50 0.71 -4.46
C ARG A 448 28.49 0.61 -3.34
N LEU A 449 27.98 -0.60 -3.09
CA LEU A 449 27.11 -0.87 -1.94
C LEU A 449 27.93 -1.43 -0.78
N GLU A 450 27.61 -1.01 0.46
CA GLU A 450 28.36 -1.40 1.65
C GLU A 450 28.14 -2.88 2.03
N HIS A 451 26.90 -3.36 1.97
CA HIS A 451 26.50 -4.68 2.48
C HIS A 451 26.07 -5.65 1.37
N GLY A 452 26.84 -5.71 0.27
CA GLY A 452 26.57 -6.63 -0.85
C GLY A 452 25.45 -6.15 -1.78
N ASN A 453 24.77 -7.07 -2.47
CA ASN A 453 23.74 -6.71 -3.45
C ASN A 453 22.47 -6.16 -2.78
N ILE A 454 21.79 -5.21 -3.44
CA ILE A 454 20.58 -4.58 -2.91
C ILE A 454 19.45 -5.59 -2.63
N GLY A 455 19.27 -6.59 -3.48
CA GLY A 455 18.21 -7.59 -3.34
C GLY A 455 18.33 -8.41 -2.05
N SER A 456 19.56 -8.78 -1.66
CA SER A 456 19.81 -9.49 -0.40
C SER A 456 19.63 -8.59 0.82
N GLN A 457 19.93 -7.30 0.71
CA GLN A 457 19.81 -6.37 1.84
C GLN A 457 18.35 -6.11 2.22
N LEU A 458 17.47 -5.94 1.23
CA LEU A 458 16.09 -5.50 1.46
C LEU A 458 15.16 -6.59 2.00
N ILE A 459 15.57 -7.85 2.03
CA ILE A 459 14.76 -8.97 2.56
C ILE A 459 14.48 -8.77 4.06
N ASP A 460 15.46 -8.24 4.80
CA ASP A 460 15.40 -8.11 6.25
C ASP A 460 15.04 -6.68 6.72
N TRP A 461 14.67 -5.80 5.79
CA TRP A 461 14.34 -4.41 6.12
C TRP A 461 12.85 -4.26 6.43
N PRO A 462 12.49 -3.47 7.47
CA PRO A 462 11.12 -3.03 7.64
C PRO A 462 10.65 -2.21 6.44
N GLN A 463 9.43 -2.49 5.95
CA GLN A 463 8.86 -1.86 4.76
C GLN A 463 8.81 -0.33 4.82
N GLU A 464 8.74 0.25 6.02
CA GLU A 464 8.69 1.70 6.25
C GLU A 464 10.05 2.40 6.10
N HIS A 465 11.15 1.64 5.97
CA HIS A 465 12.47 2.21 5.72
C HIS A 465 12.61 2.65 4.26
N VAL A 466 13.25 3.79 4.05
CA VAL A 466 13.55 4.36 2.74
C VAL A 466 14.99 4.06 2.38
N VAL A 467 15.21 3.46 1.21
CA VAL A 467 16.55 3.23 0.69
C VAL A 467 17.15 4.58 0.33
N LYS A 468 18.25 4.96 0.99
CA LYS A 468 19.02 6.13 0.63
C LYS A 468 20.23 5.69 -0.18
N CYS A 469 20.39 6.25 -1.37
CA CYS A 469 21.52 5.97 -2.25
C CYS A 469 22.19 7.28 -2.64
N LEU A 470 23.44 7.49 -2.19
CA LEU A 470 24.24 8.65 -2.59
C LEU A 470 25.18 8.30 -3.73
N VAL A 471 25.18 9.12 -4.78
CA VAL A 471 26.13 9.03 -5.90
C VAL A 471 26.87 10.34 -6.13
N PHE A 472 28.19 10.23 -6.37
CA PHE A 472 29.01 11.33 -6.88
C PHE A 472 29.02 11.30 -8.41
N TYR A 473 28.09 12.03 -9.02
CA TYR A 473 27.83 11.97 -10.46
C TYR A 473 28.16 13.30 -11.13
N HIS A 474 28.77 13.25 -12.33
CA HIS A 474 28.94 14.43 -13.17
C HIS A 474 28.58 14.09 -14.62
N PRO A 475 27.79 14.93 -15.33
CA PRO A 475 27.30 14.63 -16.68
C PRO A 475 28.44 14.46 -17.70
N HIS A 476 29.59 15.10 -17.46
CA HIS A 476 30.78 15.02 -18.32
C HIS A 476 31.85 14.02 -17.86
N ASP A 477 31.54 13.13 -16.92
CA ASP A 477 32.47 12.05 -16.55
C ASP A 477 32.75 11.12 -17.73
N ALA A 478 33.83 10.34 -17.65
CA ALA A 478 34.13 9.30 -18.63
C ALA A 478 32.92 8.36 -18.81
N VAL A 479 32.65 7.96 -20.06
CA VAL A 479 31.45 7.19 -20.42
C VAL A 479 31.39 5.87 -19.64
N GLU A 480 32.53 5.23 -19.43
CA GLU A 480 32.66 3.98 -18.68
C GLU A 480 32.25 4.17 -17.22
N LEU A 481 32.69 5.26 -16.58
CA LEU A 481 32.31 5.59 -15.21
C LEU A 481 30.82 5.88 -15.09
N ARG A 482 30.25 6.67 -16.01
CA ARG A 482 28.81 6.97 -16.01
C ARG A 482 27.99 5.69 -16.17
N ARG A 483 28.34 4.85 -17.14
CA ARG A 483 27.68 3.58 -17.39
C ARG A 483 27.67 2.68 -16.15
N GLU A 484 28.80 2.55 -15.47
CA GLU A 484 28.90 1.72 -14.27
C GLU A 484 28.02 2.25 -13.12
N GLN A 485 27.94 3.57 -12.95
CA GLN A 485 27.03 4.18 -11.97
C GLN A 485 25.56 4.01 -12.37
N ASP A 486 25.21 4.21 -13.64
CA ASP A 486 23.85 4.06 -14.18
C ASP A 486 23.32 2.64 -13.99
N GLU A 487 24.14 1.62 -14.27
CA GLU A 487 23.80 0.20 -14.08
C GLU A 487 23.47 -0.08 -12.61
N LEU A 488 24.29 0.39 -11.67
CA LEU A 488 24.07 0.14 -10.24
C LEU A 488 22.87 0.94 -9.67
N ILE A 489 22.66 2.19 -10.08
CA ILE A 489 21.49 2.97 -9.63
C ILE A 489 20.20 2.33 -10.17
N SER A 490 20.22 1.85 -11.42
CA SER A 490 19.09 1.12 -12.01
C SER A 490 18.78 -0.16 -11.22
N ASP A 491 19.81 -0.89 -10.79
CA ASP A 491 19.64 -2.07 -9.93
C ASP A 491 19.03 -1.73 -8.57
N VAL A 492 19.51 -0.65 -7.93
CA VAL A 492 18.94 -0.18 -6.66
C VAL A 492 17.47 0.20 -6.84
N TYR A 493 17.13 0.96 -7.87
CA TYR A 493 15.75 1.35 -8.17
C TYR A 493 14.85 0.13 -8.42
N ARG A 494 15.30 -0.84 -9.23
CA ARG A 494 14.56 -2.09 -9.46
C ARG A 494 14.37 -2.89 -8.17
N GLY A 495 15.38 -2.95 -7.30
CA GLY A 495 15.29 -3.58 -5.98
C GLY A 495 14.24 -2.91 -5.09
N CYS A 496 14.19 -1.58 -5.08
CA CYS A 496 13.18 -0.80 -4.36
C CYS A 496 11.78 -1.09 -4.92
N CYS A 497 11.59 -1.04 -6.24
CA CYS A 497 10.32 -1.36 -6.88
C CYS A 497 9.84 -2.79 -6.58
N LYS A 498 10.75 -3.77 -6.55
CA LYS A 498 10.41 -5.18 -6.28
C LYS A 498 10.05 -5.45 -4.83
N SER A 499 10.75 -4.81 -3.90
CA SER A 499 10.52 -4.96 -2.45
C SER A 499 9.45 -4.00 -1.92
N GLY A 500 9.06 -2.99 -2.69
CA GLY A 500 8.11 -1.95 -2.29
C GLY A 500 8.71 -0.84 -1.40
N HIS A 501 10.03 -0.85 -1.16
CA HIS A 501 10.68 0.23 -0.42
C HIS A 501 10.73 1.49 -1.29
N GLU A 502 10.70 2.66 -0.64
CA GLU A 502 10.90 3.94 -1.32
C GLU A 502 12.40 4.19 -1.57
N LEU A 503 12.72 4.96 -2.61
CA LEU A 503 14.09 5.40 -2.93
C LEU A 503 14.27 6.91 -2.72
N LEU A 504 15.26 7.27 -1.89
CA LEU A 504 15.87 8.59 -1.82
C LEU A 504 17.19 8.56 -2.61
N LEU A 505 17.22 9.22 -3.77
CA LEU A 505 18.43 9.37 -4.57
C LEU A 505 19.12 10.70 -4.23
N GLU A 506 20.30 10.62 -3.62
CA GLU A 506 21.14 11.76 -3.28
C GLU A 506 22.21 11.95 -4.36
N VAL A 507 22.20 13.11 -5.02
CA VAL A 507 23.09 13.42 -6.13
C VAL A 507 24.00 14.57 -5.72
N ILE A 508 25.31 14.35 -5.81
CA ILE A 508 26.33 15.33 -5.43
C ILE A 508 27.36 15.45 -6.57
N LEU A 509 27.67 16.68 -6.98
CA LEU A 509 28.79 16.92 -7.88
C LEU A 509 30.12 16.57 -7.18
N PRO A 510 31.03 15.80 -7.81
CA PRO A 510 32.31 15.42 -7.22
C PRO A 510 33.18 16.64 -6.87
N GLU A 511 33.80 16.64 -5.69
CA GLU A 511 34.69 17.73 -5.25
C GLU A 511 35.90 17.95 -6.16
N SER A 512 36.33 16.92 -6.88
CA SER A 512 37.47 16.97 -7.81
C SER A 512 37.21 17.80 -9.06
N ASN A 513 35.96 18.17 -9.34
CA ASN A 513 35.59 18.98 -10.50
C ASN A 513 35.52 20.46 -10.12
N ALA A 514 36.19 21.31 -10.89
CA ALA A 514 36.26 22.76 -10.65
C ALA A 514 34.94 23.48 -10.99
N ASP A 515 34.13 22.89 -11.86
CA ASP A 515 32.83 23.44 -12.24
C ASP A 515 31.74 22.94 -11.27
N LYS A 516 31.18 23.88 -10.51
CA LYS A 516 30.04 23.67 -9.60
C LYS A 516 28.76 24.28 -10.17
N ASN A 517 28.61 24.29 -11.49
CA ASN A 517 27.44 24.82 -12.17
C ASN A 517 26.18 24.05 -11.78
N GLU A 518 25.19 24.80 -11.27
CA GLU A 518 23.90 24.28 -10.83
C GLU A 518 23.12 23.64 -11.98
N SER A 519 23.35 24.03 -13.23
CA SER A 519 22.68 23.45 -14.41
C SER A 519 22.94 21.94 -14.57
N TYR A 520 24.08 21.45 -14.08
CA TYR A 520 24.40 20.02 -14.14
C TYR A 520 23.45 19.16 -13.32
N TYR A 521 22.82 19.70 -12.26
CA TYR A 521 21.79 18.96 -11.54
C TYR A 521 20.57 18.67 -12.41
N LEU A 522 20.18 19.61 -13.29
CA LEU A 522 19.08 19.40 -14.23
C LEU A 522 19.43 18.33 -15.27
N GLU A 523 20.66 18.37 -15.80
CA GLU A 523 21.14 17.35 -16.74
C GLU A 523 21.15 15.96 -16.10
N MET A 524 21.63 15.84 -14.86
CA MET A 524 21.65 14.58 -14.12
C MET A 524 20.24 14.04 -13.82
N LEU A 525 19.33 14.88 -13.34
CA LEU A 525 17.94 14.47 -13.09
C LEU A 525 17.25 14.03 -14.38
N GLN A 526 17.43 14.80 -15.47
CA GLN A 526 16.85 14.46 -16.76
C GLN A 526 17.40 13.13 -17.31
N HIS A 527 18.70 12.88 -17.12
CA HIS A 527 19.35 11.62 -17.48
C HIS A 527 18.76 10.44 -16.70
N PHE A 528 18.61 10.55 -15.38
CA PHE A 528 18.01 9.47 -14.57
C PHE A 528 16.54 9.19 -14.96
N TYR A 529 15.75 10.22 -15.27
CA TYR A 529 14.41 10.01 -15.81
C TYR A 529 14.41 9.32 -17.19
N GLN A 530 15.37 9.63 -18.06
CA GLN A 530 15.53 8.95 -19.35
C GLN A 530 15.92 7.47 -19.19
N LEU A 531 16.61 7.12 -18.11
CA LEU A 531 16.87 5.72 -17.71
C LEU A 531 15.64 5.02 -17.09
N GLY A 532 14.52 5.74 -16.92
CA GLY A 532 13.31 5.22 -16.28
C GLY A 532 13.37 5.21 -14.75
N ILE A 533 14.38 5.83 -14.15
CA ILE A 533 14.55 5.92 -12.69
C ILE A 533 13.67 7.06 -12.17
N LYS A 534 12.65 6.72 -11.39
CA LYS A 534 11.70 7.65 -10.76
C LYS A 534 11.76 7.50 -9.24
N PRO A 535 12.79 8.08 -8.59
CA PRO A 535 12.94 7.93 -7.15
C PRO A 535 11.77 8.62 -6.45
N ASP A 536 11.35 8.06 -5.31
CA ASP A 536 10.29 8.68 -4.49
C ASP A 536 10.75 10.04 -3.98
N TRP A 537 12.03 10.17 -3.67
CA TRP A 537 12.63 11.40 -3.17
C TRP A 537 13.95 11.72 -3.87
N TRP A 538 14.16 13.01 -4.10
CA TRP A 538 15.46 13.56 -4.45
C TRP A 538 16.12 14.18 -3.23
N LYS A 539 17.45 14.07 -3.13
CA LYS A 539 18.25 14.84 -2.17
C LYS A 539 19.33 15.62 -2.91
N LEU A 540 19.22 16.94 -2.87
CA LEU A 540 19.98 17.88 -3.69
C LEU A 540 20.55 19.01 -2.83
N PRO A 541 21.70 19.60 -3.18
CA PRO A 541 22.22 20.76 -2.46
C PRO A 541 21.29 21.97 -2.60
N PRO A 542 21.48 23.01 -1.78
CA PRO A 542 20.86 24.31 -2.04
C PRO A 542 21.18 24.78 -3.47
N LEU A 543 20.14 25.15 -4.23
CA LEU A 543 20.23 25.77 -5.54
C LEU A 543 19.65 27.18 -5.51
N SER A 544 19.90 27.96 -6.55
CA SER A 544 19.21 29.24 -6.76
C SER A 544 17.70 29.04 -6.95
N ALA A 545 16.92 30.10 -6.71
CA ALA A 545 15.48 30.07 -6.93
C ALA A 545 15.10 29.74 -8.39
N GLU A 546 15.89 30.21 -9.36
CA GLU A 546 15.71 29.89 -10.78
C GLU A 546 15.85 28.39 -11.05
N HIS A 547 16.94 27.78 -10.57
CA HIS A 547 17.17 26.35 -10.76
C HIS A 547 16.14 25.50 -10.01
N TRP A 548 15.62 25.95 -8.87
CA TRP A 548 14.51 25.25 -8.22
C TRP A 548 13.23 25.24 -9.04
N GLN A 549 12.90 26.33 -9.74
CA GLN A 549 11.75 26.34 -10.66
C GLN A 549 11.98 25.37 -11.83
N GLN A 550 13.19 25.32 -12.37
CA GLN A 550 13.55 24.39 -13.45
C GLN A 550 13.50 22.93 -12.99
N VAL A 551 14.01 22.61 -11.79
CA VAL A 551 13.87 21.28 -11.18
C VAL A 551 12.40 20.92 -11.03
N GLY A 552 11.57 21.85 -10.57
CA GLY A 552 10.14 21.62 -10.41
C GLY A 552 9.42 21.31 -11.72
N ALA A 553 9.70 22.08 -12.78
CA ALA A 553 9.16 21.83 -14.11
C ALA A 553 9.62 20.46 -14.67
N LEU A 554 10.87 20.07 -14.40
CA LEU A 554 11.41 18.78 -14.80
C LEU A 554 10.69 17.62 -14.08
N ILE A 555 10.44 17.73 -12.78
CA ILE A 555 9.67 16.72 -12.02
C ILE A 555 8.24 16.63 -12.58
N ASP A 556 7.59 17.77 -12.86
CA ASP A 556 6.23 17.79 -13.41
C ASP A 556 6.08 17.07 -14.74
N ALA A 557 7.09 17.21 -15.61
CA ALA A 557 7.10 16.58 -16.92
C ALA A 557 7.35 15.06 -16.86
N ASN A 558 8.07 14.57 -15.85
CA ASN A 558 8.57 13.19 -15.82
C ASN A 558 7.90 12.29 -14.76
N ASP A 559 7.62 12.82 -13.57
CA ASP A 559 6.99 12.10 -12.46
C ASP A 559 6.21 13.03 -11.52
N PRO A 560 4.94 13.36 -11.85
CA PRO A 560 4.08 14.16 -10.97
C PRO A 560 3.70 13.44 -9.67
N HIS A 561 4.14 12.19 -9.48
CA HIS A 561 3.96 11.41 -8.25
C HIS A 561 5.24 11.31 -7.40
N CYS A 562 6.31 12.04 -7.75
CA CYS A 562 7.44 12.22 -6.85
C CYS A 562 6.94 12.73 -5.48
N ARG A 563 7.56 12.33 -4.37
CA ARG A 563 7.19 12.90 -3.06
C ARG A 563 7.79 14.28 -2.85
N GLY A 564 9.02 14.47 -3.34
CA GLY A 564 9.65 15.77 -3.40
C GLY A 564 11.17 15.71 -3.26
N VAL A 565 11.72 16.88 -2.94
CA VAL A 565 13.15 17.14 -2.79
C VAL A 565 13.45 17.50 -1.33
N LEU A 566 14.50 16.90 -0.79
CA LEU A 566 15.09 17.27 0.50
C LEU A 566 16.41 18.01 0.27
N ILE A 567 16.54 19.21 0.82
CA ILE A 567 17.78 19.99 0.78
C ILE A 567 18.82 19.33 1.69
N LEU A 568 20.01 19.04 1.17
CA LEU A 568 21.12 18.50 1.94
C LEU A 568 22.03 19.59 2.51
N GLY A 569 22.82 19.24 3.53
CA GLY A 569 23.67 20.20 4.24
C GLY A 569 25.11 20.38 3.72
N LEU A 570 25.78 19.33 3.25
CA LEU A 570 27.23 19.32 2.92
C LEU A 570 28.17 19.87 4.01
N ASP A 571 27.78 19.85 5.29
CA ASP A 571 28.54 20.52 6.37
C ASP A 571 28.67 22.03 6.19
N SER A 572 27.72 22.63 5.46
CA SER A 572 27.67 24.07 5.25
C SER A 572 27.36 24.80 6.57
N PRO A 573 27.87 26.04 6.72
CA PRO A 573 27.47 26.91 7.82
C PRO A 573 25.95 27.11 7.88
N GLU A 574 25.42 27.34 9.09
CA GLU A 574 23.99 27.54 9.34
C GLU A 574 23.40 28.68 8.46
N GLU A 575 24.15 29.79 8.27
CA GLU A 575 23.73 30.91 7.42
C GLU A 575 23.61 30.54 5.93
N THR A 576 24.49 29.67 5.43
CA THR A 576 24.40 29.16 4.05
C THR A 576 23.16 28.29 3.87
N LEU A 577 22.83 27.45 4.85
CA LEU A 577 21.61 26.64 4.84
C LEU A 577 20.36 27.52 4.90
N LYS A 578 20.36 28.54 5.75
CA LYS A 578 19.26 29.51 5.84
C LYS A 578 19.01 30.23 4.52
N ALA A 579 20.07 30.69 3.85
CA ALA A 579 19.96 31.27 2.51
C ALA A 579 19.43 30.25 1.48
N GLY A 580 19.86 28.99 1.57
CA GLY A 580 19.34 27.90 0.74
C GLY A 580 17.84 27.64 0.95
N PHE A 581 17.36 27.67 2.19
CA PHE A 581 15.94 27.54 2.51
C PHE A 581 15.13 28.74 1.97
N ALA A 582 15.68 29.95 2.08
CA ALA A 582 15.06 31.14 1.49
C ALA A 582 14.91 31.03 -0.04
N ALA A 583 15.96 30.56 -0.74
CA ALA A 583 15.93 30.37 -2.18
C ALA A 583 14.91 29.31 -2.63
N ALA A 584 14.62 28.33 -1.77
CA ALA A 584 13.66 27.27 -2.03
C ALA A 584 12.22 27.61 -1.58
N ALA A 585 11.96 28.80 -1.03
CA ALA A 585 10.68 29.15 -0.39
C ALA A 585 9.46 28.83 -1.29
N ASP A 586 9.50 29.26 -2.55
CA ASP A 586 8.41 29.09 -3.52
C ASP A 586 8.48 27.79 -4.35
N ALA A 587 9.47 26.93 -4.07
CA ALA A 587 9.70 25.71 -4.83
C ALA A 587 8.82 24.55 -4.32
N ARG A 588 7.61 24.36 -4.85
CA ARG A 588 6.60 23.40 -4.33
C ARG A 588 7.09 21.97 -4.08
N TRP A 589 8.09 21.53 -4.85
CA TRP A 589 8.66 20.20 -4.79
C TRP A 589 9.70 20.02 -3.69
N VAL A 590 10.33 21.10 -3.23
CA VAL A 590 11.16 21.05 -2.02
C VAL A 590 10.22 20.88 -0.83
N LYS A 591 10.34 19.78 -0.08
CA LYS A 591 9.46 19.45 1.06
C LYS A 591 10.12 19.62 2.42
N GLY A 592 11.43 19.82 2.42
CA GLY A 592 12.19 20.07 3.64
C GLY A 592 13.67 19.80 3.42
N PHE A 593 14.32 19.27 4.45
CA PHE A 593 15.76 19.13 4.47
C PHE A 593 16.20 17.82 5.13
N ALA A 594 17.41 17.38 4.80
CA ALA A 594 18.10 16.28 5.45
C ALA A 594 19.53 16.72 5.80
N VAL A 595 19.70 17.22 7.01
CA VAL A 595 20.95 17.88 7.49
C VAL A 595 21.52 17.11 8.67
N GLY A 596 22.85 16.98 8.69
CA GLY A 596 23.56 16.17 9.68
C GLY A 596 24.63 16.92 10.44
N ARG A 597 25.87 16.95 9.92
CA ARG A 597 27.04 17.46 10.64
C ARG A 597 26.91 18.89 11.17
N THR A 598 26.18 19.77 10.51
CA THR A 598 25.87 21.12 11.02
C THR A 598 25.19 21.09 12.40
N ILE A 599 24.39 20.05 12.67
CA ILE A 599 23.68 19.83 13.93
C ILE A 599 24.58 19.11 14.94
N PHE A 600 25.09 17.92 14.59
CA PHE A 600 25.75 17.04 15.56
C PHE A 600 27.27 17.18 15.64
N GLY A 601 27.93 17.72 14.63
CA GLY A 601 29.38 17.58 14.43
C GLY A 601 30.22 18.03 15.62
N GLN A 602 30.05 19.28 16.06
CA GLN A 602 30.77 19.81 17.21
C GLN A 602 30.31 19.19 18.55
N PRO A 603 29.00 19.09 18.87
CA PRO A 603 28.56 18.42 20.10
C PRO A 603 29.08 16.98 20.24
N SER A 604 29.05 16.19 19.16
CA SER A 604 29.54 14.81 19.16
C SER A 604 31.04 14.71 19.40
N ARG A 605 31.86 15.61 18.83
CA ARG A 605 33.32 15.66 19.13
C ARG A 605 33.58 15.86 20.62
N ARG A 606 32.90 16.85 21.21
CA ARG A 606 33.04 17.19 22.63
C ARG A 606 32.59 16.04 23.55
N TRP A 607 31.51 15.35 23.19
CA TRP A 607 31.06 14.15 23.92
C TRP A 607 32.05 12.97 23.80
N LEU A 608 32.63 12.75 22.62
CA LEU A 608 33.67 11.72 22.43
C LEU A 608 34.92 12.04 23.25
N GLN A 609 35.30 13.33 23.35
CA GLN A 609 36.39 13.83 24.18
C GLN A 609 36.09 13.83 25.69
N GLY A 610 34.85 13.53 26.09
CA GLY A 610 34.43 13.51 27.50
C GLY A 610 34.14 14.90 28.10
N GLU A 611 34.04 15.94 27.27
CA GLU A 611 33.69 17.30 27.70
C GLU A 611 32.18 17.50 27.92
N LEU A 612 31.35 16.67 27.29
CA LEU A 612 29.90 16.67 27.45
C LEU A 612 29.44 15.32 27.99
N ASP A 613 28.52 15.35 28.94
CA ASP A 613 27.74 14.18 29.31
C ASP A 613 26.58 13.94 28.31
N ASP A 614 25.85 12.85 28.52
CA ASP A 614 24.75 12.43 27.63
C ASP A 614 23.63 13.50 27.56
N ALA A 615 23.29 14.13 28.69
CA ALA A 615 22.22 15.13 28.76
C ALA A 615 22.61 16.44 28.06
N ALA A 616 23.85 16.91 28.26
CA ALA A 616 24.37 18.11 27.63
C ALA A 616 24.54 17.94 26.11
N LEU A 617 24.90 16.73 25.65
CA LEU A 617 24.91 16.39 24.23
C LEU A 617 23.50 16.50 23.64
N ILE A 618 22.52 15.82 24.26
CA ILE A 618 21.13 15.80 23.78
C ILE A 618 20.60 17.23 23.65
N GLU A 619 20.76 18.05 24.69
CA GLU A 619 20.24 19.42 24.69
C GLU A 619 20.92 20.30 23.62
N GLN A 620 22.24 20.24 23.45
CA GLN A 620 22.92 21.03 22.40
C GLN A 620 22.51 20.62 20.99
N VAL A 621 22.38 19.31 20.73
CA VAL A 621 21.95 18.77 19.43
C VAL A 621 20.50 19.17 19.15
N LYS A 622 19.62 19.01 20.15
CA LYS A 622 18.21 19.42 20.08
C LYS A 622 18.07 20.89 19.73
N GLN A 623 18.78 21.79 20.43
CA GLN A 623 18.70 23.23 20.16
C GLN A 623 19.17 23.58 18.73
N LYS A 624 20.26 22.97 18.26
CA LYS A 624 20.72 23.17 16.87
C LYS A 624 19.72 22.69 15.84
N TYR A 625 19.08 21.55 16.09
CA TYR A 625 18.05 21.04 15.19
C TYR A 625 16.80 21.95 15.19
N LEU A 626 16.35 22.41 16.37
CA LEU A 626 15.26 23.39 16.51
C LEU A 626 15.55 24.69 15.75
N THR A 627 16.79 25.20 15.80
CA THR A 627 17.20 26.38 15.04
C THR A 627 17.02 26.18 13.53
N LEU A 628 17.45 25.04 12.99
CA LEU A 628 17.26 24.75 11.56
C LEU A 628 15.80 24.57 11.17
N ILE A 629 14.99 23.92 12.02
CA ILE A 629 13.54 23.83 11.81
C ILE A 629 12.92 25.24 11.79
N GLY A 630 13.37 26.12 12.69
CA GLY A 630 12.96 27.52 12.74
C GLY A 630 13.32 28.28 11.46
N PHE A 631 14.53 28.09 10.92
CA PHE A 631 14.93 28.68 9.65
C PHE A 631 14.10 28.17 8.47
N TRP A 632 13.82 26.87 8.43
CA TRP A 632 12.96 26.28 7.39
C TRP A 632 11.55 26.90 7.43
N ARG A 633 10.93 26.93 8.62
CA ARG A 633 9.56 27.45 8.80
C ARG A 633 9.45 28.97 8.69
N GLN A 634 10.55 29.71 8.85
CA GLN A 634 10.58 31.16 8.61
C GLN A 634 10.13 31.51 7.18
N TYR A 635 10.47 30.68 6.21
CA TYR A 635 10.12 30.89 4.80
C TYR A 635 8.91 30.07 4.34
N ARG A 636 8.47 29.10 5.16
CA ARG A 636 7.35 28.20 4.90
C ARG A 636 6.52 28.02 6.16
N PRO A 637 5.74 29.04 6.56
CA PRO A 637 4.90 28.93 7.74
C PRO A 637 3.87 27.82 7.52
N THR A 638 3.62 27.02 8.56
CA THR A 638 2.59 25.99 8.54
C THR A 638 1.25 26.65 8.22
N PRO A 639 0.44 26.13 7.28
CA PRO A 639 -0.93 26.59 7.12
C PRO A 639 -1.61 26.47 8.48
N HIS A 640 -2.14 27.57 9.01
CA HIS A 640 -2.90 27.52 10.27
C HIS A 640 -3.98 26.44 10.13
N GLN A 641 -3.96 25.47 11.05
CA GLN A 641 -5.05 24.51 11.20
C GLN A 641 -6.32 25.33 11.47
N HIS A 642 -7.19 25.43 10.46
CA HIS A 642 -8.52 26.03 10.58
C HIS A 642 -9.54 24.98 10.98
#